data_AF-A0A3E2GSJ6-F1
#
_entry.id   AF-A0A3E2GSJ6-F1
#
_cell.length_a   1.000
_cell.length_b   1.000
_cell.length_c   1.000
_cell.angle_alpha   90.00
_cell.angle_beta   90.00
_cell.angle_gamma   90.00
#
_symmetry.space_group_name_H-M   'P 1'
#
loop_
_entity.id
_entity.type
_entity.pdbx_description
1 polymer ?
#
loop_
_entity_poly.entity_id
_entity_poly.type
_entity_poly.pdbx_seq_one_letter_code
_entity_poly.pdbx_strand_id
1 'polypeptide(L)'
;MHPFSTLTLAIFVAGYITARWDLVTRLYELAIFAWDHGVVTRTAKGFAILSVFFFLFIIPVERIASRETDLARRVEIALKVGTLFRNASHPISRIYELCGQTSMQVLGLTNSPSIDVDALQVHAIMKPGHKVPEISCAKASAIQIIMFERPLPHRMQYVSLNPISLALGDKSDKPLHALGSVDAEEELEEQKNRKRVQELVQKLKLHTVVKHQRTQKELALARIVNQINCSFELHELLHKNISLVGTRSRRSLSVSERVVESATTMRDYVITAIWQIITVYIYPVIRRCFIIGLLCHRVVAEVLLTVLEWRAKPEHAALKDISATAQQVEIRLQQFCYWPMQYITLRKRKDDWESVTTSHPDYIRFYNSLWLVANDVIIGIALGSYIIDNSSWVAESISEILSLYSIAALQRTISWLMDYPAGLKLNNELAAFLGDLFLWVIDHWANFIEALRPVLPHVIWFIGFSSFAGASMPIALFSDMVSILTLHIYSFYMASARIFNWQYTILLSLFQLFRGKKHNVLRKRIDSCDYDLDQLLLGTILFTLLFFLLPTVIVFYLTFATSRMAIICIKAILDTLLAFLNHFPLFALMLRFKDSKRLPGGISFELRDTQQIFSSIYHELPATPTSYIYLMSVPLTFRAMFHNYFQLGHRIRKHYLSPRVLLCLATGKFVPPLHRKNLYSLQYSMLPARRAGIMDMWQAMTAPDPKKATYPVPPNGKRVNGAGRRHYNHWREGLAGSAIRRPAARSTPFLQSALKSSRTQYAATFSTSVSRKAPASETDAELIAKLKSEIEIENELKEGDEVPISVKDFLENGPFEITDVPGQEDVVLTRKFGDETIKVTFSIADLNNIDPEADYADRAMEDEDYDSENINQGSKNFKQAPEDSVEGEEAEDAPESFPARVNIVIEKAGKGALSVESVAQDGMIVVDNVYYYTDPAHAYAKTAEKVREREDLYVGPPFGNLDEDLQVLLEKFLDERGINTALALFVPDYIDMKEQKEYLRWLSNMKTFIEA
;
A
#
# COMPACT_ATOMS: atom_id res chain seq x y z
N MET A 1 77.14 94.51 -32.43
CA MET A 1 76.90 93.17 -31.85
C MET A 1 75.58 92.65 -32.42
N HIS A 2 75.42 91.54 -33.15
CA HIS A 2 76.32 90.59 -33.82
C HIS A 2 75.47 89.99 -35.00
N PRO A 3 75.95 89.93 -36.25
CA PRO A 3 75.16 89.57 -37.43
C PRO A 3 75.11 88.05 -37.70
N PHE A 4 74.95 87.22 -36.67
CA PHE A 4 75.11 85.76 -36.77
C PHE A 4 73.81 84.93 -36.63
N SER A 5 72.65 85.58 -36.42
CA SER A 5 71.41 84.87 -36.05
C SER A 5 70.39 84.69 -37.19
N THR A 6 70.47 85.44 -38.28
CA THR A 6 69.50 85.35 -39.40
C THR A 6 69.95 84.41 -40.52
N LEU A 7 71.26 84.25 -40.71
CA LEU A 7 71.81 83.35 -41.73
C LEU A 7 71.65 81.86 -41.34
N THR A 8 71.79 81.54 -40.06
CA THR A 8 71.65 80.17 -39.52
C THR A 8 70.21 79.66 -39.59
N LEU A 9 69.22 80.54 -39.37
CA LEU A 9 67.80 80.18 -39.51
C LEU A 9 67.41 79.90 -40.97
N ALA A 10 67.92 80.71 -41.91
CA ALA A 10 67.63 80.52 -43.34
C ALA A 10 68.24 79.22 -43.90
N ILE A 11 69.45 78.85 -43.47
CA ILE A 11 70.10 77.60 -43.87
C ILE A 11 69.40 76.38 -43.26
N PHE A 12 68.91 76.47 -42.02
CA PHE A 12 68.17 75.39 -41.38
C PHE A 12 66.81 75.13 -42.03
N VAL A 13 66.07 76.18 -42.40
CA VAL A 13 64.77 76.06 -43.10
C VAL A 13 64.96 75.53 -44.52
N ALA A 14 66.00 75.96 -45.24
CA ALA A 14 66.33 75.43 -46.57
C ALA A 14 66.78 73.96 -46.51
N GLY A 15 67.54 73.55 -45.48
CA GLY A 15 67.93 72.16 -45.25
C GLY A 15 66.76 71.25 -44.82
N TYR A 16 65.80 71.77 -44.07
CA TYR A 16 64.62 71.02 -43.64
C TYR A 16 63.64 70.73 -44.79
N ILE A 17 63.49 71.67 -45.73
CA ILE A 17 62.60 71.52 -46.89
C ILE A 17 63.19 70.55 -47.93
N THR A 18 64.51 70.57 -48.14
CA THR A 18 65.18 69.64 -49.07
C THR A 18 65.22 68.20 -48.55
N ALA A 19 65.40 67.99 -47.24
CA ALA A 19 65.35 66.66 -46.62
C ALA A 19 63.94 66.02 -46.63
N ARG A 20 62.86 66.82 -46.61
CA ARG A 20 61.48 66.30 -46.72
C ARG A 20 61.05 65.99 -48.15
N TRP A 21 61.63 66.65 -49.15
CA TRP A 21 61.29 66.38 -50.54
C TRP A 21 61.79 65.01 -51.00
N ASP A 22 62.93 64.53 -50.48
CA ASP A 22 63.48 63.20 -50.76
C ASP A 22 62.64 62.04 -50.15
N LEU A 23 61.98 62.26 -49.01
CA LEU A 23 61.11 61.25 -48.40
C LEU A 23 59.77 61.12 -49.14
N VAL A 24 59.25 62.23 -49.69
CA VAL A 24 58.03 62.24 -50.49
C VAL A 24 58.28 61.60 -51.86
N THR A 25 59.44 61.83 -52.48
CA THR A 25 59.82 61.16 -53.73
C THR A 25 60.07 59.66 -53.53
N ARG A 26 60.72 59.24 -52.44
CA ARG A 26 60.89 57.82 -52.08
C ARG A 26 59.57 57.08 -51.82
N LEU A 27 58.59 57.74 -51.20
CA LEU A 27 57.24 57.18 -50.99
C LEU A 27 56.44 57.10 -52.29
N TYR A 28 56.63 58.07 -53.18
CA TYR A 28 56.04 58.09 -54.51
C TYR A 28 56.64 56.97 -55.40
N GLU A 29 57.97 56.76 -55.34
CA GLU A 29 58.64 55.65 -56.00
C GLU A 29 58.24 54.29 -55.43
N LEU A 30 58.06 54.16 -54.10
CA LEU A 30 57.58 52.92 -53.48
C LEU A 30 56.13 52.59 -53.91
N ALA A 31 55.27 53.61 -54.02
CA ALA A 31 53.88 53.44 -54.47
C ALA A 31 53.80 53.05 -55.94
N ILE A 32 54.64 53.64 -56.80
CA ILE A 32 54.76 53.26 -58.22
C ILE A 32 55.36 51.86 -58.36
N PHE A 33 56.42 51.54 -57.60
CA PHE A 33 57.03 50.21 -57.58
C PHE A 33 56.05 49.11 -57.15
N ALA A 34 55.23 49.36 -56.12
CA ALA A 34 54.19 48.44 -55.66
C ALA A 34 53.05 48.25 -56.66
N TRP A 35 52.77 49.27 -57.49
CA TRP A 35 51.79 49.23 -58.58
C TRP A 35 52.33 48.47 -59.81
N ASP A 36 53.55 48.79 -60.27
CA ASP A 36 54.16 48.20 -61.46
C ASP A 36 54.55 46.72 -61.27
N HIS A 37 54.94 46.31 -60.05
CA HIS A 37 55.26 44.90 -59.73
C HIS A 37 54.03 44.07 -59.31
N GLY A 38 52.83 44.66 -59.36
CA GLY A 38 51.57 43.96 -59.13
C GLY A 38 51.38 43.44 -57.70
N VAL A 39 52.13 43.92 -56.71
CA VAL A 39 52.06 43.48 -55.30
C VAL A 39 50.67 43.75 -54.72
N VAL A 40 50.07 44.90 -55.05
CA VAL A 40 48.70 45.27 -54.66
C VAL A 40 47.67 44.32 -55.28
N THR A 41 47.86 43.91 -56.53
CA THR A 41 46.93 42.97 -57.19
C THR A 41 47.05 41.54 -56.66
N ARG A 42 48.25 41.10 -56.24
CA ARG A 42 48.46 39.78 -55.64
C ARG A 42 47.94 39.72 -54.21
N THR A 43 48.13 40.78 -53.42
CA THR A 43 47.52 40.89 -52.08
C THR A 43 46.00 41.03 -52.16
N ALA A 44 45.45 41.79 -53.11
CA ALA A 44 44.01 41.84 -53.35
C ALA A 44 43.43 40.48 -53.79
N LYS A 45 44.12 39.74 -54.66
CA LYS A 45 43.73 38.36 -55.04
C LYS A 45 43.83 37.39 -53.86
N GLY A 46 44.88 37.49 -53.04
CA GLY A 46 45.02 36.71 -51.81
C GLY A 46 43.90 37.02 -50.82
N PHE A 47 43.56 38.28 -50.62
CA PHE A 47 42.46 38.72 -49.76
C PHE A 47 41.10 38.29 -50.31
N ALA A 48 40.89 38.33 -51.63
CA ALA A 48 39.66 37.86 -52.27
C ALA A 48 39.50 36.34 -52.14
N ILE A 49 40.56 35.56 -52.36
CA ILE A 49 40.53 34.09 -52.21
C ILE A 49 40.31 33.72 -50.73
N LEU A 50 40.99 34.38 -49.80
CA LEU A 50 40.80 34.15 -48.36
C LEU A 50 39.38 34.55 -47.91
N SER A 51 38.84 35.64 -48.44
CA SER A 51 37.46 36.07 -48.19
C SER A 51 36.46 35.05 -48.75
N VAL A 52 36.65 34.58 -49.98
CA VAL A 52 35.78 33.55 -50.58
C VAL A 52 35.85 32.24 -49.80
N PHE A 53 37.03 31.82 -49.34
CA PHE A 53 37.19 30.66 -48.47
C PHE A 53 36.51 30.86 -47.11
N PHE A 54 36.62 32.06 -46.52
CA PHE A 54 35.93 32.43 -45.29
C PHE A 54 34.40 32.41 -45.44
N PHE A 55 33.85 32.95 -46.53
CA PHE A 55 32.41 32.98 -46.79
C PHE A 55 31.82 31.62 -47.21
N LEU A 56 32.57 30.78 -47.93
CA LEU A 56 32.07 29.49 -48.42
C LEU A 56 32.26 28.33 -47.43
N PHE A 57 33.30 28.38 -46.60
CA PHE A 57 33.63 27.26 -45.70
C PHE A 57 33.55 27.64 -44.23
N ILE A 58 34.14 28.77 -43.81
CA ILE A 58 34.18 29.13 -42.39
C ILE A 58 32.79 29.57 -41.89
N ILE A 59 32.09 30.46 -42.59
CA ILE A 59 30.76 30.93 -42.16
C ILE A 59 29.71 29.81 -42.15
N PRO A 60 29.65 28.88 -43.14
CA PRO A 60 28.74 27.74 -43.06
C PRO A 60 29.09 26.77 -41.94
N VAL A 61 30.38 26.49 -41.69
CA VAL A 61 30.82 25.64 -40.58
C VAL A 61 30.52 26.29 -39.23
N GLU A 62 30.77 27.58 -39.06
CA GLU A 62 30.38 28.37 -37.89
C GLU A 62 28.86 28.41 -37.72
N ARG A 63 28.09 28.53 -38.80
CA ARG A 63 26.63 28.44 -38.76
C ARG A 63 26.12 27.06 -38.41
N ILE A 64 26.78 25.99 -38.84
CA ILE A 64 26.41 24.62 -38.51
C ILE A 64 26.73 24.35 -37.03
N ALA A 65 27.92 24.71 -36.56
CA ALA A 65 28.34 24.59 -35.17
C ALA A 65 27.47 25.45 -34.21
N SER A 66 27.14 26.68 -34.61
CA SER A 66 26.22 27.53 -33.85
C SER A 66 24.78 27.00 -33.88
N ARG A 67 24.34 26.35 -34.97
CA ARG A 67 23.01 25.72 -35.04
C ARG A 67 22.90 24.48 -34.15
N GLU A 68 23.96 23.69 -33.99
CA GLU A 68 23.98 22.56 -33.07
C GLU A 68 23.99 22.99 -31.60
N THR A 69 24.81 23.99 -31.25
CA THR A 69 24.83 24.57 -29.89
C THR A 69 23.52 25.29 -29.53
N ASP A 70 22.88 25.97 -30.50
CA ASP A 70 21.54 26.54 -30.35
C ASP A 70 20.47 25.47 -30.11
N LEU A 71 20.61 24.28 -30.70
CA LEU A 71 19.61 23.22 -30.61
C LEU A 71 19.53 22.66 -29.18
N ALA A 72 20.67 22.42 -28.54
CA ALA A 72 20.75 21.97 -27.15
C ALA A 72 20.08 22.99 -26.21
N ARG A 73 20.37 24.28 -26.39
CA ARG A 73 19.76 25.36 -25.62
C ARG A 73 18.24 25.45 -25.86
N ARG A 74 17.78 25.25 -27.09
CA ARG A 74 16.34 25.23 -27.44
C ARG A 74 15.62 24.04 -26.83
N VAL A 75 16.24 22.87 -26.75
CA VAL A 75 15.69 21.69 -26.09
C VAL A 75 15.59 21.93 -24.58
N GLU A 76 16.62 22.52 -23.96
CA GLU A 76 16.59 22.86 -22.53
C GLU A 76 15.49 23.88 -22.22
N ILE A 77 15.33 24.92 -23.06
CA ILE A 77 14.22 25.88 -22.94
C ILE A 77 12.88 25.18 -23.16
N ALA A 78 12.78 24.26 -24.13
CA ALA A 78 11.56 23.49 -24.40
C ALA A 78 11.19 22.55 -23.24
N LEU A 79 12.17 22.00 -22.51
CA LEU A 79 11.96 21.24 -21.29
C LEU A 79 11.49 22.14 -20.14
N LYS A 80 12.17 23.27 -19.91
CA LYS A 80 11.83 24.25 -18.85
C LYS A 80 10.45 24.87 -19.04
N VAL A 81 10.05 25.15 -20.29
CA VAL A 81 8.73 25.71 -20.63
C VAL A 81 7.66 24.62 -20.75
N GLY A 82 8.05 23.34 -20.73
CA GLY A 82 7.13 22.20 -20.82
C GLY A 82 6.53 21.99 -22.22
N THR A 83 7.09 22.59 -23.27
CA THR A 83 6.59 22.40 -24.65
C THR A 83 6.72 20.97 -25.13
N LEU A 84 7.71 20.24 -24.62
CA LEU A 84 7.89 18.80 -24.88
C LEU A 84 6.85 17.94 -24.17
N PHE A 85 6.18 18.45 -23.13
CA PHE A 85 5.09 17.76 -22.42
C PHE A 85 3.69 18.21 -22.86
N ARG A 86 3.59 18.96 -23.96
CA ARG A 86 2.32 19.46 -24.47
C ARG A 86 1.41 18.30 -24.92
N ASN A 87 0.10 18.44 -24.73
CA ASN A 87 -0.89 17.42 -25.09
C ASN A 87 -0.66 16.05 -24.42
N ALA A 88 -0.09 16.03 -23.20
CA ALA A 88 -0.06 14.82 -22.38
C ALA A 88 -1.49 14.34 -22.08
N SER A 89 -1.72 13.03 -22.12
CA SER A 89 -3.03 12.42 -21.80
C SER A 89 -3.39 12.54 -20.32
N HIS A 90 -2.37 12.58 -19.45
CA HIS A 90 -2.47 12.62 -17.99
C HIS A 90 -1.44 13.61 -17.41
N PRO A 91 -1.61 14.08 -16.16
CA PRO A 91 -0.68 15.02 -15.54
C PRO A 91 0.73 14.42 -15.41
N ILE A 92 1.76 15.16 -15.84
CA ILE A 92 3.16 14.72 -15.79
C ILE A 92 3.71 14.66 -14.35
N SER A 93 3.13 15.43 -13.43
CA SER A 93 3.48 15.42 -12.00
C SER A 93 3.37 14.03 -11.38
N ARG A 94 2.43 13.21 -11.87
CA ARG A 94 2.28 11.82 -11.39
C ARG A 94 3.48 10.94 -11.71
N ILE A 95 4.11 11.11 -12.88
CA ILE A 95 5.32 10.38 -13.26
C ILE A 95 6.51 10.82 -12.40
N TYR A 96 6.62 12.12 -12.13
CA TYR A 96 7.64 12.72 -11.27
C TYR A 96 7.55 12.18 -9.83
N GLU A 97 6.35 12.13 -9.26
CA GLU A 97 6.09 11.53 -7.95
C GLU A 97 6.54 10.05 -7.88
N LEU A 98 6.15 9.24 -8.86
CA LEU A 98 6.52 7.81 -8.92
C LEU A 98 8.03 7.57 -9.05
N CYS A 99 8.72 8.47 -9.75
CA CYS A 99 10.17 8.42 -9.95
C CYS A 99 10.95 9.07 -8.80
N GLY A 100 10.29 9.73 -7.85
CA GLY A 100 10.90 10.47 -6.75
C GLY A 100 11.75 11.65 -7.20
N GLN A 101 11.33 12.34 -8.26
CA GLN A 101 12.04 13.48 -8.87
C GLN A 101 11.06 14.64 -9.07
N THR A 102 11.55 15.88 -9.06
CA THR A 102 10.70 17.07 -9.26
C THR A 102 10.62 17.51 -10.72
N SER A 103 11.62 17.18 -11.53
CA SER A 103 11.70 17.52 -12.95
C SER A 103 12.58 16.54 -13.72
N MET A 104 12.43 16.52 -15.05
CA MET A 104 13.35 15.78 -15.92
C MET A 104 14.72 16.46 -15.94
N GLN A 105 15.78 15.71 -15.68
CA GLN A 105 17.17 16.19 -15.69
C GLN A 105 17.92 15.61 -16.90
N VAL A 106 18.80 16.42 -17.49
CA VAL A 106 19.70 15.97 -18.56
C VAL A 106 21.01 15.52 -17.93
N LEU A 107 21.35 14.23 -18.08
CA LEU A 107 22.52 13.63 -17.44
C LEU A 107 23.80 13.74 -18.29
N GLY A 108 23.68 14.01 -19.58
CA GLY A 108 24.83 14.15 -20.47
C GLY A 108 24.49 14.09 -21.96
N LEU A 109 25.49 13.81 -22.78
CA LEU A 109 25.45 13.94 -24.23
C LEU A 109 25.60 12.58 -24.93
N THR A 110 24.87 12.41 -26.03
CA THR A 110 24.95 11.21 -26.89
C THR A 110 25.54 11.58 -28.25
N ASN A 111 26.58 10.87 -28.70
CA ASN A 111 27.18 11.02 -30.03
C ASN A 111 27.69 12.43 -30.39
N SER A 112 28.21 13.20 -29.43
CA SER A 112 28.80 14.53 -29.69
C SER A 112 30.32 14.45 -29.87
N PRO A 113 30.89 14.80 -31.04
CA PRO A 113 32.34 14.90 -31.20
C PRO A 113 32.85 16.17 -30.52
N SER A 114 33.80 16.03 -29.59
CA SER A 114 34.69 17.10 -29.08
C SER A 114 34.00 18.38 -28.56
N ILE A 115 33.44 18.33 -27.36
CA ILE A 115 33.14 19.52 -26.54
C ILE A 115 33.93 19.35 -25.24
N ASP A 116 34.55 20.41 -24.73
CA ASP A 116 35.24 20.39 -23.43
C ASP A 116 34.18 20.26 -22.32
N VAL A 117 34.21 19.15 -21.58
CA VAL A 117 33.08 18.69 -20.76
C VAL A 117 33.33 18.95 -19.27
N ASP A 118 32.27 19.38 -18.59
CA ASP A 118 32.18 19.43 -17.13
C ASP A 118 32.39 18.03 -16.51
N ALA A 119 33.18 17.91 -15.44
CA ALA A 119 33.71 16.62 -14.94
C ALA A 119 32.66 15.58 -14.47
N LEU A 120 31.37 15.93 -14.44
CA LEU A 120 30.26 15.11 -13.95
C LEU A 120 29.29 14.61 -15.04
N GLN A 121 29.45 14.99 -16.31
CA GLN A 121 28.51 14.61 -17.37
C GLN A 121 28.82 13.22 -17.96
N VAL A 122 27.77 12.46 -18.28
CA VAL A 122 27.88 11.14 -18.90
C VAL A 122 27.94 11.28 -20.42
N HIS A 123 28.96 10.70 -21.05
CA HIS A 123 29.06 10.68 -22.51
C HIS A 123 28.76 9.27 -23.04
N ALA A 124 27.80 9.16 -23.96
CA ALA A 124 27.44 7.88 -24.57
C ALA A 124 27.67 7.91 -26.09
N ILE A 125 28.48 6.99 -26.59
CA ILE A 125 28.82 6.84 -28.01
C ILE A 125 28.20 5.55 -28.53
N MET A 126 27.40 5.66 -29.59
CA MET A 126 26.88 4.54 -30.36
C MET A 126 27.67 4.42 -31.66
N LYS A 127 28.56 3.43 -31.74
CA LYS A 127 29.30 3.13 -32.98
C LYS A 127 28.39 2.42 -33.99
N PRO A 128 28.42 2.78 -35.29
CA PRO A 128 27.67 2.07 -36.32
C PRO A 128 28.06 0.58 -36.33
N GLY A 129 27.07 -0.32 -36.22
CA GLY A 129 27.29 -1.77 -36.17
C GLY A 129 27.34 -2.39 -34.77
N HIS A 130 27.49 -1.60 -33.70
CA HIS A 130 27.45 -2.08 -32.32
C HIS A 130 26.05 -1.89 -31.72
N LYS A 131 25.53 -2.93 -31.04
CA LYS A 131 24.22 -2.91 -30.38
C LYS A 131 24.23 -2.32 -28.97
N VAL A 132 25.39 -1.92 -28.46
CA VAL A 132 25.61 -1.54 -27.06
C VAL A 132 26.32 -0.18 -27.01
N PRO A 133 25.86 0.78 -26.17
CA PRO A 133 26.51 2.08 -26.03
C PRO A 133 27.84 1.97 -25.28
N GLU A 134 28.86 2.66 -25.78
CA GLU A 134 30.09 2.91 -25.04
C GLU A 134 29.89 4.16 -24.18
N ILE A 135 30.01 4.01 -22.86
CA ILE A 135 29.79 5.11 -21.91
C ILE A 135 31.12 5.50 -21.29
N SER A 136 31.45 6.78 -21.33
CA SER A 136 32.62 7.36 -20.65
C SER A 136 32.18 8.44 -19.65
N CYS A 137 32.88 8.51 -18.52
CA CYS A 137 32.69 9.52 -17.48
C CYS A 137 34.05 9.82 -16.85
N ALA A 138 34.48 11.08 -16.87
CA ALA A 138 35.84 11.48 -16.48
C ALA A 138 36.18 11.18 -15.01
N LYS A 139 35.17 11.11 -14.13
CA LYS A 139 35.34 10.89 -12.67
C LYS A 139 35.15 9.42 -12.24
N ALA A 140 34.70 8.55 -13.13
CA ALA A 140 34.36 7.16 -12.79
C ALA A 140 35.57 6.22 -12.92
N SER A 141 35.89 5.49 -11.84
CA SER A 141 36.95 4.47 -11.84
C SER A 141 36.52 3.14 -12.47
N ALA A 142 35.22 2.83 -12.42
CA ALA A 142 34.60 1.68 -13.06
C ALA A 142 33.16 2.02 -13.45
N ILE A 143 32.67 1.42 -14.55
CA ILE A 143 31.34 1.70 -15.09
C ILE A 143 30.54 0.39 -15.17
N GLN A 144 29.32 0.40 -14.62
CA GLN A 144 28.37 -0.71 -14.73
C GLN A 144 27.18 -0.25 -15.57
N ILE A 145 26.91 -0.94 -16.68
CA ILE A 145 25.85 -0.59 -17.62
C ILE A 145 24.75 -1.63 -17.49
N ILE A 146 23.60 -1.20 -16.96
CA ILE A 146 22.41 -2.04 -16.84
C ILE A 146 21.55 -1.82 -18.08
N MET A 147 21.50 -2.83 -18.94
CA MET A 147 20.63 -2.88 -20.11
C MET A 147 19.31 -3.55 -19.75
N PHE A 148 18.19 -3.06 -20.30
CA PHE A 148 16.88 -3.65 -20.09
C PHE A 148 16.07 -3.60 -21.39
N GLU A 149 15.12 -4.52 -21.52
CA GLU A 149 14.11 -4.44 -22.58
C GLU A 149 12.98 -3.50 -22.13
N ARG A 150 12.62 -2.55 -22.99
CA ARG A 150 11.62 -1.54 -22.65
C ARG A 150 10.23 -2.18 -22.50
N PRO A 151 9.56 -2.07 -21.34
CA PRO A 151 8.21 -2.59 -21.16
C PRO A 151 7.21 -1.80 -22.02
N LEU A 152 6.17 -2.48 -22.52
CA LEU A 152 5.08 -1.88 -23.31
C LEU A 152 3.79 -1.76 -22.46
N PRO A 153 3.44 -0.54 -21.98
CA PRO A 153 2.27 -0.31 -21.13
C PRO A 153 0.94 -0.69 -21.78
N HIS A 154 0.78 -0.45 -23.09
CA HIS A 154 -0.41 -0.87 -23.86
C HIS A 154 -0.66 -2.38 -23.85
N ARG A 155 0.39 -3.18 -23.64
CA ARG A 155 0.30 -4.64 -23.50
C ARG A 155 0.27 -5.10 -22.04
N MET A 156 0.21 -4.18 -21.09
CA MET A 156 0.25 -4.44 -19.65
C MET A 156 1.56 -5.11 -19.21
N GLN A 157 2.67 -4.82 -19.91
CA GLN A 157 4.00 -5.30 -19.54
C GLN A 157 4.63 -4.29 -18.57
N TYR A 158 5.21 -4.80 -17.49
CA TYR A 158 5.92 -3.98 -16.51
C TYR A 158 6.91 -4.81 -15.72
N VAL A 159 7.87 -4.14 -15.10
CA VAL A 159 8.88 -4.72 -14.21
C VAL A 159 8.47 -4.46 -12.76
N SER A 160 8.60 -5.45 -11.90
CA SER A 160 8.29 -5.35 -10.47
C SER A 160 9.33 -6.09 -9.65
N LEU A 161 9.68 -5.54 -8.48
CA LEU A 161 10.55 -6.20 -7.51
C LEU A 161 9.84 -7.34 -6.79
N ASN A 162 8.55 -7.15 -6.51
CA ASN A 162 7.71 -8.12 -5.81
C ASN A 162 6.82 -8.87 -6.79
N PRO A 163 6.52 -10.16 -6.52
CA PRO A 163 5.57 -10.91 -7.32
C PRO A 163 4.19 -10.28 -7.23
N ILE A 164 3.47 -10.25 -8.35
CA ILE A 164 2.10 -9.77 -8.40
C ILE A 164 1.18 -10.62 -7.51
N SER A 165 0.40 -9.97 -6.64
CA SER A 165 -0.59 -10.64 -5.80
C SER A 165 -1.86 -10.94 -6.58
N LEU A 166 -2.20 -12.22 -6.73
CA LEU A 166 -3.44 -12.64 -7.39
C LEU A 166 -4.65 -12.61 -6.45
N ALA A 167 -4.44 -12.73 -5.14
CA ALA A 167 -5.49 -12.61 -4.12
C ALA A 167 -5.44 -11.23 -3.43
N LEU A 168 -6.50 -10.83 -2.73
CA LEU A 168 -6.44 -9.68 -1.81
C LEU A 168 -5.52 -10.04 -0.64
N GLY A 169 -4.45 -9.24 -0.45
CA GLY A 169 -3.52 -9.42 0.67
C GLY A 169 -4.21 -9.26 2.03
N ASP A 170 -3.66 -9.94 3.04
CA ASP A 170 -3.99 -9.87 4.48
C ASP A 170 -5.35 -10.40 4.95
N LYS A 171 -5.66 -11.67 4.67
CA LYS A 171 -6.88 -12.32 5.21
C LYS A 171 -6.76 -13.77 5.68
N SER A 172 -5.57 -14.26 6.01
CA SER A 172 -5.48 -15.58 6.65
C SER A 172 -5.52 -15.54 8.18
N ASP A 173 -5.42 -14.36 8.83
CA ASP A 173 -4.90 -14.31 10.21
C ASP A 173 -5.79 -13.63 11.27
N LYS A 174 -7.02 -13.20 10.96
CA LYS A 174 -8.01 -12.82 11.99
C LYS A 174 -9.34 -13.59 11.81
N PRO A 175 -9.44 -14.84 12.28
CA PRO A 175 -10.72 -15.53 12.41
C PRO A 175 -11.48 -14.95 13.62
N LEU A 176 -12.63 -14.33 13.37
CA LEU A 176 -13.58 -13.94 14.42
C LEU A 176 -14.47 -15.16 14.73
N HIS A 177 -14.21 -15.85 15.85
CA HIS A 177 -15.02 -16.99 16.31
C HIS A 177 -15.27 -16.97 17.83
N ALA A 178 -16.42 -17.50 18.21
CA ALA A 178 -16.94 -17.57 19.57
C ALA A 178 -16.14 -18.56 20.46
N LEU A 179 -15.97 -18.17 21.71
CA LEU A 179 -15.26 -18.89 22.77
C LEU A 179 -15.90 -20.27 23.03
N GLY A 180 -15.13 -21.37 22.99
CA GLY A 180 -15.54 -22.68 23.55
C GLY A 180 -15.68 -23.90 22.62
N SER A 181 -15.38 -23.81 21.31
CA SER A 181 -15.32 -25.02 20.45
C SER A 181 -13.94 -25.70 20.49
N VAL A 182 -13.87 -27.03 20.35
CA VAL A 182 -12.60 -27.80 20.32
C VAL A 182 -11.66 -27.32 19.21
N ASP A 183 -12.21 -26.81 18.10
CA ASP A 183 -11.43 -26.20 17.01
C ASP A 183 -10.83 -24.84 17.42
N ALA A 184 -11.45 -24.11 18.35
CA ALA A 184 -10.94 -22.83 18.85
C ALA A 184 -9.70 -23.02 19.75
N GLU A 185 -9.63 -24.11 20.53
CA GLU A 185 -8.43 -24.45 21.30
C GLU A 185 -7.25 -24.80 20.38
N GLU A 186 -7.50 -25.55 19.29
CA GLU A 186 -6.46 -25.89 18.31
C GLU A 186 -6.02 -24.69 17.47
N GLU A 187 -6.96 -23.80 17.08
CA GLU A 187 -6.63 -22.53 16.42
C GLU A 187 -5.86 -21.60 17.36
N LEU A 188 -6.18 -21.58 18.66
CA LEU A 188 -5.45 -20.82 19.68
C LEU A 188 -4.07 -21.42 19.95
N GLU A 189 -3.91 -22.74 19.93
CA GLU A 189 -2.61 -23.43 19.93
C GLU A 189 -1.79 -23.12 18.67
N GLU A 190 -2.41 -23.09 17.49
CA GLU A 190 -1.75 -22.69 16.24
C GLU A 190 -1.34 -21.22 16.26
N GLN A 191 -2.20 -20.33 16.77
CA GLN A 191 -1.88 -18.92 16.95
C GLN A 191 -0.74 -18.74 17.95
N LYS A 192 -0.74 -19.45 19.08
CA LYS A 192 0.37 -19.48 20.04
C LYS A 192 1.66 -19.99 19.41
N ASN A 193 1.58 -21.02 18.57
CA ASN A 193 2.74 -21.53 17.83
C ASN A 193 3.23 -20.53 16.76
N ARG A 194 2.33 -19.81 16.07
CA ARG A 194 2.71 -18.75 15.13
C ARG A 194 3.34 -17.57 15.85
N LYS A 195 2.79 -17.13 16.98
CA LYS A 195 3.39 -16.11 17.86
C LYS A 195 4.78 -16.55 18.30
N ARG A 196 4.93 -17.78 18.81
CA ARG A 196 6.26 -18.36 19.12
C ARG A 196 7.20 -18.40 17.92
N VAL A 197 6.74 -18.76 16.73
CA VAL A 197 7.58 -18.76 15.51
C VAL A 197 7.95 -17.33 15.11
N GLN A 198 7.05 -16.37 15.24
CA GLN A 198 7.33 -14.95 14.99
C GLN A 198 8.30 -14.38 16.01
N GLU A 199 8.13 -14.69 17.29
CA GLU A 199 9.07 -14.39 18.37
C GLU A 199 10.42 -15.06 18.13
N LEU A 200 10.45 -16.32 17.66
CA LEU A 200 11.69 -17.00 17.28
C LEU A 200 12.34 -16.34 16.07
N VAL A 201 11.56 -15.90 15.08
CA VAL A 201 12.06 -15.14 13.93
C VAL A 201 12.57 -13.77 14.37
N GLN A 202 11.92 -13.09 15.33
CA GLN A 202 12.39 -11.85 15.92
C GLN A 202 13.66 -12.07 16.74
N LYS A 203 13.72 -13.10 17.58
CA LYS A 203 14.93 -13.53 18.29
C LYS A 203 16.05 -13.87 17.31
N LEU A 204 15.76 -14.59 16.22
CA LEU A 204 16.71 -14.85 15.14
C LEU A 204 17.14 -13.57 14.44
N LYS A 205 16.26 -12.57 14.27
CA LYS A 205 16.61 -11.21 13.78
C LYS A 205 17.55 -10.49 14.73
N LEU A 206 17.41 -10.68 16.05
CA LEU A 206 18.32 -10.16 17.08
C LEU A 206 19.66 -10.91 17.10
N HIS A 207 19.67 -12.20 16.79
CA HIS A 207 20.89 -13.01 16.63
C HIS A 207 21.55 -12.90 15.25
N THR A 208 20.89 -12.28 14.26
CA THR A 208 21.53 -11.96 12.97
C THR A 208 22.36 -10.70 13.17
N VAL A 209 23.65 -10.91 13.43
CA VAL A 209 24.61 -9.90 13.91
C VAL A 209 24.75 -8.66 13.00
N VAL A 210 24.29 -8.68 11.74
CA VAL A 210 24.36 -7.49 10.87
C VAL A 210 23.17 -7.43 9.91
N LYS A 211 22.07 -6.81 10.31
CA LYS A 211 21.10 -6.30 9.32
C LYS A 211 21.76 -5.08 8.67
N HIS A 212 22.34 -5.27 7.49
CA HIS A 212 22.93 -4.19 6.74
C HIS A 212 21.85 -3.13 6.51
N GLN A 213 22.10 -1.91 6.98
CA GLN A 213 21.23 -0.78 6.66
C GLN A 213 21.18 -0.67 5.14
N ARG A 214 19.96 -0.64 4.58
CA ARG A 214 19.78 -0.63 3.12
C ARG A 214 20.59 0.51 2.54
N THR A 215 21.52 0.18 1.65
CA THR A 215 22.34 1.19 1.00
C THR A 215 21.45 2.14 0.19
N GLN A 216 21.88 3.38 -0.04
CA GLN A 216 21.15 4.31 -0.91
C GLN A 216 20.88 3.72 -2.31
N LYS A 217 21.76 2.82 -2.78
CA LYS A 217 21.60 2.08 -4.04
C LYS A 217 20.43 1.09 -4.00
N GLU A 218 20.24 0.38 -2.88
CA GLU A 218 19.09 -0.52 -2.69
C GLU A 218 17.77 0.24 -2.60
N LEU A 219 17.75 1.38 -1.92
CA LEU A 219 16.56 2.25 -1.86
C LEU A 219 16.22 2.87 -3.23
N ALA A 220 17.23 3.16 -4.04
CA ALA A 220 17.06 3.68 -5.40
C ALA A 220 16.46 2.64 -6.37
N LEU A 221 16.58 1.34 -6.09
CA LEU A 221 16.13 0.28 -7.00
C LEU A 221 14.64 0.37 -7.33
N ALA A 222 13.79 0.68 -6.34
CA ALA A 222 12.35 0.87 -6.57
C ALA A 222 12.07 2.06 -7.51
N ARG A 223 12.80 3.17 -7.32
CA ARG A 223 12.71 4.35 -8.19
C ARG A 223 13.17 4.05 -9.61
N ILE A 224 14.26 3.29 -9.76
CA ILE A 224 14.79 2.86 -11.06
C ILE A 224 13.77 1.99 -11.80
N VAL A 225 13.12 1.04 -11.10
CA VAL A 225 12.08 0.20 -11.72
C VAL A 225 10.89 1.04 -12.18
N ASN A 226 10.46 2.03 -11.40
CA ASN A 226 9.40 2.96 -11.83
C ASN A 226 9.82 3.79 -13.05
N GLN A 227 11.07 4.26 -13.11
CA GLN A 227 11.61 4.96 -14.28
C GLN A 227 11.64 4.06 -15.52
N ILE A 228 12.03 2.79 -15.38
CA ILE A 228 12.00 1.80 -16.48
C ILE A 228 10.56 1.62 -16.99
N ASN A 229 9.58 1.48 -16.08
CA ASN A 229 8.17 1.31 -16.44
C ASN A 229 7.58 2.52 -17.18
N CYS A 230 7.95 3.75 -16.78
CA CYS A 230 7.47 4.99 -17.41
C CYS A 230 8.21 5.34 -18.72
N SER A 231 9.33 4.67 -19.02
CA SER A 231 10.24 5.05 -20.11
C SER A 231 9.59 5.04 -21.51
N PHE A 232 8.63 4.14 -21.76
CA PHE A 232 7.94 4.04 -23.05
C PHE A 232 7.00 5.22 -23.29
N GLU A 233 6.08 5.50 -22.37
CA GLU A 233 5.10 6.59 -22.49
C GLU A 233 5.80 7.95 -22.54
N LEU A 234 6.85 8.12 -21.73
CA LEU A 234 7.66 9.34 -21.75
C LEU A 234 8.37 9.51 -23.10
N HIS A 235 8.94 8.45 -23.66
CA HIS A 235 9.57 8.49 -24.98
C HIS A 235 8.58 8.83 -26.09
N GLU A 236 7.40 8.19 -26.11
CA GLU A 236 6.38 8.45 -27.12
C GLU A 236 5.90 9.90 -27.08
N LEU A 237 5.67 10.44 -25.87
CA LEU A 237 5.26 11.81 -25.66
C LEU A 237 6.35 12.81 -26.09
N LEU A 238 7.62 12.57 -25.72
CA LEU A 238 8.74 13.41 -26.15
C LEU A 238 8.92 13.36 -27.67
N HIS A 239 8.80 12.18 -28.27
CA HIS A 239 8.92 11.99 -29.72
C HIS A 239 7.78 12.69 -30.47
N LYS A 240 6.55 12.63 -29.98
CA LYS A 240 5.40 13.33 -30.56
C LYS A 240 5.59 14.85 -30.59
N ASN A 241 6.21 15.40 -29.55
CA ASN A 241 6.40 16.84 -29.38
C ASN A 241 7.77 17.36 -29.84
N ILE A 242 8.67 16.50 -30.33
CA ILE A 242 10.01 16.90 -30.76
C ILE A 242 9.96 17.90 -31.93
N SER A 243 8.95 17.78 -32.81
CA SER A 243 8.72 18.69 -33.93
C SER A 243 8.30 20.11 -33.50
N LEU A 244 7.85 20.27 -32.25
CA LEU A 244 7.48 21.57 -31.68
C LEU A 244 8.69 22.34 -31.16
N VAL A 245 9.86 21.72 -31.06
CA VAL A 245 11.09 22.37 -30.61
C VAL A 245 11.62 23.29 -31.70
N GLY A 246 11.60 24.60 -31.44
CA GLY A 246 12.15 25.62 -32.34
C GLY A 246 11.23 26.13 -33.45
N THR A 247 9.95 25.71 -33.49
CA THR A 247 8.97 26.28 -34.43
C THR A 247 8.37 27.58 -33.89
N ARG A 248 8.41 28.65 -34.71
CA ARG A 248 7.66 29.89 -34.45
C ARG A 248 6.16 29.63 -34.64
N SER A 249 5.31 30.27 -33.83
CA SER A 249 3.85 30.12 -33.91
C SER A 249 3.32 30.30 -35.35
N ARG A 250 2.38 29.43 -35.75
CA ARG A 250 1.80 29.32 -37.11
C ARG A 250 1.63 30.65 -37.84
N ARG A 251 1.99 30.64 -39.13
CA ARG A 251 1.63 31.67 -40.13
C ARG A 251 0.10 31.70 -40.31
N SER A 252 -0.47 32.88 -40.51
CA SER A 252 -1.91 33.08 -40.75
C SER A 252 -2.38 32.35 -42.01
N LEU A 253 -3.47 31.57 -41.87
CA LEU A 253 -4.07 30.74 -42.92
C LEU A 253 -4.60 31.54 -44.11
N SER A 254 -4.49 30.94 -45.30
CA SER A 254 -4.98 31.50 -46.57
C SER A 254 -6.52 31.44 -46.66
N VAL A 255 -7.11 32.29 -47.50
CA VAL A 255 -8.58 32.45 -47.60
C VAL A 255 -9.26 31.16 -48.10
N SER A 256 -8.61 30.37 -48.96
CA SER A 256 -9.13 29.09 -49.46
C SER A 256 -9.11 27.99 -48.40
N GLU A 257 -8.06 27.92 -47.57
CA GLU A 257 -8.02 27.01 -46.40
C GLU A 257 -9.13 27.33 -45.39
N ARG A 258 -9.44 28.62 -45.21
CA ARG A 258 -10.48 29.09 -44.28
C ARG A 258 -11.89 28.63 -44.67
N VAL A 259 -12.14 28.48 -45.98
CA VAL A 259 -13.45 28.01 -46.50
C VAL A 259 -13.58 26.50 -46.38
N VAL A 260 -12.49 25.75 -46.61
CA VAL A 260 -12.48 24.29 -46.42
C VAL A 260 -12.62 23.93 -44.94
N GLU A 261 -11.95 24.65 -44.02
CA GLU A 261 -12.18 24.52 -42.57
C GLU A 261 -13.61 24.90 -42.18
N SER A 262 -14.22 25.91 -42.82
CA SER A 262 -15.62 26.29 -42.51
C SER A 262 -16.64 25.22 -42.89
N ALA A 263 -16.37 24.40 -43.91
CA ALA A 263 -17.27 23.33 -44.34
C ALA A 263 -17.11 22.06 -43.46
N THR A 264 -15.88 21.71 -43.09
CA THR A 264 -15.61 20.59 -42.17
C THR A 264 -16.08 20.90 -40.75
N THR A 265 -15.90 22.14 -40.27
CA THR A 265 -16.39 22.57 -38.95
C THR A 265 -17.92 22.56 -38.84
N MET A 266 -18.67 22.81 -39.92
CA MET A 266 -20.14 22.71 -39.88
C MET A 266 -20.61 21.26 -39.74
N ARG A 267 -19.99 20.32 -40.44
CA ARG A 267 -20.27 18.89 -40.29
C ARG A 267 -19.90 18.40 -38.89
N ASP A 268 -18.73 18.80 -38.39
CA ASP A 268 -18.29 18.50 -37.04
C ASP A 268 -19.21 19.14 -35.99
N TYR A 269 -19.75 20.33 -36.24
CA TYR A 269 -20.74 20.98 -35.38
C TYR A 269 -22.05 20.19 -35.29
N VAL A 270 -22.58 19.70 -36.41
CA VAL A 270 -23.82 18.88 -36.40
C VAL A 270 -23.59 17.54 -35.69
N ILE A 271 -22.46 16.87 -35.97
CA ILE A 271 -22.10 15.62 -35.30
C ILE A 271 -21.91 15.86 -33.79
N THR A 272 -21.19 16.91 -33.41
CA THR A 272 -21.00 17.26 -31.99
C THR A 272 -22.29 17.72 -31.31
N ALA A 273 -23.23 18.36 -32.00
CA ALA A 273 -24.54 18.71 -31.47
C ALA A 273 -25.40 17.47 -31.19
N ILE A 274 -25.44 16.50 -32.12
CA ILE A 274 -26.14 15.22 -31.92
C ILE A 274 -25.50 14.44 -30.76
N TRP A 275 -24.18 14.38 -30.72
CA TRP A 275 -23.44 13.73 -29.63
C TRP A 275 -23.61 14.50 -28.31
N GLN A 276 -23.73 15.82 -28.31
CA GLN A 276 -24.08 16.59 -27.12
C GLN A 276 -25.48 16.24 -26.62
N ILE A 277 -26.47 16.14 -27.49
CA ILE A 277 -27.83 15.74 -27.08
C ILE A 277 -27.81 14.35 -26.43
N ILE A 278 -27.12 13.38 -27.04
CA ILE A 278 -27.00 12.03 -26.50
C ILE A 278 -26.23 12.01 -25.17
N THR A 279 -25.10 12.72 -25.06
CA THR A 279 -24.28 12.74 -23.83
C THR A 279 -24.90 13.52 -22.68
N VAL A 280 -25.65 14.59 -22.96
CA VAL A 280 -26.18 15.52 -21.95
C VAL A 280 -27.57 15.10 -21.47
N TYR A 281 -28.42 14.54 -22.35
CA TYR A 281 -29.80 14.19 -21.97
C TYR A 281 -30.01 12.69 -21.84
N ILE A 282 -29.62 11.88 -22.83
CA ILE A 282 -29.93 10.45 -22.85
C ILE A 282 -29.01 9.66 -21.91
N TYR A 283 -27.70 9.84 -22.03
CA TYR A 283 -26.70 9.11 -21.25
C TYR A 283 -26.85 9.26 -19.72
N PRO A 284 -27.05 10.45 -19.13
CA PRO A 284 -27.19 10.56 -17.67
C PRO A 284 -28.49 9.94 -17.16
N VAL A 285 -29.57 9.94 -17.95
CA VAL A 285 -30.82 9.25 -17.59
C VAL A 285 -30.61 7.75 -17.56
N ILE A 286 -30.05 7.18 -18.63
CA ILE A 286 -29.72 5.74 -18.69
C ILE A 286 -28.77 5.36 -17.54
N ARG A 287 -27.73 6.16 -17.30
CA ARG A 287 -26.77 5.95 -16.21
C ARG A 287 -27.43 5.99 -14.84
N ARG A 288 -28.31 6.97 -14.57
CA ARG A 288 -29.06 7.07 -13.30
C ARG A 288 -30.00 5.90 -13.11
N CYS A 289 -30.76 5.50 -14.13
CA CYS A 289 -31.63 4.32 -14.08
C CYS A 289 -30.82 3.05 -13.79
N PHE A 290 -29.66 2.89 -14.44
CA PHE A 290 -28.76 1.77 -14.21
C PHE A 290 -28.21 1.75 -12.78
N ILE A 291 -27.77 2.90 -12.25
CA ILE A 291 -27.28 3.04 -10.87
C ILE A 291 -28.39 2.71 -9.85
N ILE A 292 -29.62 3.19 -10.07
CA ILE A 292 -30.77 2.87 -9.21
C ILE A 292 -31.07 1.37 -9.26
N GLY A 293 -31.01 0.76 -10.44
CA GLY A 293 -31.16 -0.70 -10.60
C GLY A 293 -30.10 -1.48 -9.80
N LEU A 294 -28.84 -1.08 -9.90
CA LEU A 294 -27.74 -1.69 -9.12
C LEU A 294 -27.94 -1.51 -7.61
N LEU A 295 -28.43 -0.36 -7.16
CA LEU A 295 -28.66 -0.09 -5.74
C LEU A 295 -29.84 -0.92 -5.20
N CYS A 296 -30.94 -1.02 -5.96
CA CYS A 296 -32.05 -1.90 -5.62
C CYS A 296 -31.59 -3.36 -5.50
N HIS A 297 -30.81 -3.84 -6.47
CA HIS A 297 -30.21 -5.17 -6.40
C HIS A 297 -29.30 -5.33 -5.18
N ARG A 298 -28.47 -4.34 -4.84
CA ARG A 298 -27.61 -4.35 -3.65
C ARG A 298 -28.41 -4.46 -2.35
N VAL A 299 -29.53 -3.74 -2.24
CA VAL A 299 -30.43 -3.83 -1.08
C VAL A 299 -31.02 -5.23 -0.95
N VAL A 300 -31.54 -5.79 -2.04
CA VAL A 300 -32.07 -7.17 -2.05
C VAL A 300 -30.98 -8.19 -1.68
N ALA A 301 -29.77 -8.03 -2.23
CA ALA A 301 -28.65 -8.89 -1.92
C ALA A 301 -28.24 -8.82 -0.44
N GLU A 302 -28.25 -7.64 0.17
CA GLU A 302 -27.94 -7.48 1.60
C GLU A 302 -28.99 -8.17 2.48
N VAL A 303 -30.28 -8.05 2.15
CA VAL A 303 -31.35 -8.79 2.84
C VAL A 303 -31.10 -10.30 2.75
N LEU A 304 -30.82 -10.82 1.56
CA LEU A 304 -30.51 -12.25 1.40
C LEU A 304 -29.26 -12.68 2.17
N LEU A 305 -28.20 -11.87 2.17
CA LEU A 305 -26.99 -12.14 2.94
C LEU A 305 -27.27 -12.19 4.45
N THR A 306 -28.11 -11.29 4.98
CA THR A 306 -28.49 -11.33 6.40
C THR A 306 -29.28 -12.60 6.76
N VAL A 307 -30.11 -13.12 5.84
CA VAL A 307 -30.81 -14.40 6.03
C VAL A 307 -29.83 -15.57 6.02
N LEU A 308 -28.85 -15.59 5.11
CA LEU A 308 -27.84 -16.64 5.02
C LEU A 308 -26.87 -16.64 6.22
N GLU A 309 -26.64 -15.46 6.80
CA GLU A 309 -25.80 -15.25 7.98
C GLU A 309 -26.55 -15.37 9.30
N TRP A 310 -27.86 -15.59 9.25
CA TRP A 310 -28.70 -15.72 10.43
C TRP A 310 -28.22 -16.89 11.31
N ARG A 311 -28.11 -16.61 12.61
CA ARG A 311 -27.73 -17.58 13.64
C ARG A 311 -28.82 -17.60 14.71
N ALA A 312 -29.30 -18.79 15.06
CA ALA A 312 -30.28 -18.96 16.14
C ALA A 312 -29.70 -18.62 17.52
N LYS A 313 -28.39 -18.85 17.72
CA LYS A 313 -27.58 -18.45 18.88
C LYS A 313 -26.18 -18.10 18.39
N PRO A 314 -25.44 -17.20 19.08
CA PRO A 314 -24.11 -16.75 18.64
C PRO A 314 -23.10 -17.89 18.45
N GLU A 315 -23.25 -18.98 19.21
CA GLU A 315 -22.41 -20.19 19.16
C GLU A 315 -22.78 -21.19 18.05
N HIS A 316 -23.97 -21.08 17.43
CA HIS A 316 -24.41 -22.03 16.41
C HIS A 316 -23.91 -21.64 15.01
N ALA A 317 -23.70 -22.66 14.18
CA ALA A 317 -23.33 -22.50 12.78
C ALA A 317 -24.40 -21.71 12.01
N ALA A 318 -23.97 -20.78 11.15
CA ALA A 318 -24.88 -20.06 10.26
C ALA A 318 -25.39 -20.98 9.15
N LEU A 319 -26.46 -20.60 8.44
CA LEU A 319 -27.02 -21.43 7.36
C LEU A 319 -25.98 -21.76 6.27
N LYS A 320 -25.13 -20.79 5.94
CA LYS A 320 -23.97 -20.95 5.04
C LYS A 320 -22.93 -21.98 5.48
N ASP A 321 -22.82 -22.23 6.79
CA ASP A 321 -21.86 -23.18 7.36
C ASP A 321 -22.43 -24.62 7.37
N ILE A 322 -23.73 -24.79 7.16
CA ILE A 322 -24.42 -26.08 7.14
C ILE A 322 -24.52 -26.60 5.70
N SER A 323 -24.99 -25.74 4.79
CA SER A 323 -25.37 -26.10 3.41
C SER A 323 -24.41 -25.53 2.37
N ALA A 324 -23.95 -26.37 1.44
CA ALA A 324 -23.09 -25.95 0.34
C ALA A 324 -23.82 -24.99 -0.62
N THR A 325 -25.14 -25.12 -0.77
CA THR A 325 -25.94 -24.25 -1.63
C THR A 325 -26.10 -22.85 -1.05
N ALA A 326 -26.42 -22.75 0.24
CA ALA A 326 -26.49 -21.48 0.96
C ALA A 326 -25.18 -20.70 0.81
N GLN A 327 -24.05 -21.40 0.93
CA GLN A 327 -22.73 -20.83 0.73
C GLN A 327 -22.47 -20.40 -0.72
N GLN A 328 -22.85 -21.21 -1.70
CA GLN A 328 -22.65 -20.85 -3.11
C GLN A 328 -23.46 -19.60 -3.49
N VAL A 329 -24.68 -19.49 -2.98
CA VAL A 329 -25.52 -18.29 -3.15
C VAL A 329 -24.88 -17.08 -2.49
N GLU A 330 -24.35 -17.21 -1.28
CA GLU A 330 -23.64 -16.13 -0.59
C GLU A 330 -22.45 -15.63 -1.41
N ILE A 331 -21.59 -16.53 -1.90
CA ILE A 331 -20.42 -16.18 -2.70
C ILE A 331 -20.84 -15.40 -3.95
N ARG A 332 -21.88 -15.86 -4.65
CA ARG A 332 -22.40 -15.16 -5.84
C ARG A 332 -22.94 -13.79 -5.48
N LEU A 333 -23.74 -13.66 -4.43
CA LEU A 333 -24.26 -12.38 -3.94
C LEU A 333 -23.12 -11.41 -3.59
N GLN A 334 -22.10 -11.87 -2.88
CA GLN A 334 -20.92 -11.05 -2.53
C GLN A 334 -20.13 -10.61 -3.77
N GLN A 335 -19.95 -11.49 -4.76
CA GLN A 335 -19.31 -11.14 -6.04
C GLN A 335 -20.10 -10.04 -6.78
N PHE A 336 -21.41 -10.20 -6.92
CA PHE A 336 -22.27 -9.18 -7.54
C PHE A 336 -22.23 -7.85 -6.80
N CYS A 337 -22.17 -7.87 -5.47
CA CYS A 337 -22.08 -6.67 -4.64
C CYS A 337 -20.71 -5.97 -4.75
N TYR A 338 -19.64 -6.72 -5.01
CA TYR A 338 -18.28 -6.19 -5.12
C TYR A 338 -17.93 -5.68 -6.52
N TRP A 339 -18.51 -6.25 -7.58
CA TRP A 339 -18.21 -5.86 -8.97
C TRP A 339 -18.38 -4.36 -9.26
N PRO A 340 -19.42 -3.65 -8.80
CA PRO A 340 -19.53 -2.20 -9.01
C PRO A 340 -18.35 -1.43 -8.41
N MET A 341 -17.90 -1.83 -7.22
CA MET A 341 -16.75 -1.20 -6.55
C MET A 341 -15.45 -1.48 -7.31
N GLN A 342 -15.22 -2.72 -7.75
CA GLN A 342 -14.06 -3.05 -8.59
C GLN A 342 -14.11 -2.32 -9.94
N TYR A 343 -15.29 -2.18 -10.54
CA TYR A 343 -15.41 -1.46 -11.80
C TYR A 343 -15.02 0.01 -11.66
N ILE A 344 -15.36 0.65 -10.54
CA ILE A 344 -14.95 2.04 -10.25
C ILE A 344 -13.44 2.16 -10.11
N THR A 345 -12.76 1.22 -9.43
CA THR A 345 -11.28 1.24 -9.34
C THR A 345 -10.63 1.06 -10.72
N LEU A 346 -11.20 0.25 -11.60
CA LEU A 346 -10.75 0.12 -12.99
C LEU A 346 -11.04 1.35 -13.84
N ARG A 347 -12.11 2.07 -13.55
CA ARG A 347 -12.41 3.34 -14.21
C ARG A 347 -11.36 4.39 -13.84
N LYS A 348 -11.03 4.50 -12.55
CA LYS A 348 -9.95 5.37 -12.05
C LYS A 348 -8.60 5.05 -12.71
N ARG A 349 -8.30 3.77 -12.98
CA ARG A 349 -7.10 3.37 -13.75
C ARG A 349 -7.03 4.03 -15.13
N LYS A 350 -8.15 4.15 -15.85
CA LYS A 350 -8.19 4.82 -17.17
C LYS A 350 -7.95 6.33 -17.06
N ASP A 351 -7.98 6.88 -15.85
CA ASP A 351 -7.71 8.29 -15.57
C ASP A 351 -6.25 8.58 -15.24
N ASP A 352 -5.41 7.54 -15.12
CA ASP A 352 -3.96 7.62 -14.88
C ASP A 352 -3.14 7.03 -16.05
N TRP A 353 -1.81 7.25 -16.00
CA TRP A 353 -0.85 6.66 -16.94
C TRP A 353 -0.87 5.12 -16.90
N GLU A 354 -0.70 4.45 -18.04
CA GLU A 354 -0.76 2.98 -18.11
C GLU A 354 0.49 2.34 -17.47
N SER A 355 1.59 3.08 -17.38
CA SER A 355 2.80 2.68 -16.65
C SER A 355 2.62 2.57 -15.13
N VAL A 356 1.51 3.06 -14.56
CA VAL A 356 1.20 2.96 -13.13
C VAL A 356 0.77 1.53 -12.77
N THR A 357 1.66 0.81 -12.09
CA THR A 357 1.52 -0.64 -11.85
C THR A 357 0.58 -1.00 -10.70
N THR A 358 0.19 -0.05 -9.84
CA THR A 358 -0.58 -0.30 -8.61
C THR A 358 -1.96 -0.91 -8.84
N SER A 359 -2.61 -0.58 -9.96
CA SER A 359 -3.96 -1.04 -10.32
C SER A 359 -3.99 -2.32 -11.17
N HIS A 360 -2.82 -2.86 -11.53
CA HIS A 360 -2.71 -4.06 -12.37
C HIS A 360 -3.28 -5.32 -11.69
N PRO A 361 -3.04 -5.58 -10.39
CA PRO A 361 -3.67 -6.68 -9.67
C PRO A 361 -5.20 -6.59 -9.67
N ASP A 362 -5.77 -5.39 -9.47
CA ASP A 362 -7.22 -5.17 -9.48
C ASP A 362 -7.86 -5.54 -10.82
N TYR A 363 -7.21 -5.14 -11.92
CA TYR A 363 -7.63 -5.50 -13.27
C TYR A 363 -7.66 -7.02 -13.46
N ILE A 364 -6.58 -7.71 -13.07
CA ILE A 364 -6.49 -9.16 -13.24
C ILE A 364 -7.54 -9.87 -12.40
N ARG A 365 -7.78 -9.43 -11.16
CA ARG A 365 -8.79 -10.01 -10.27
C ARG A 365 -10.21 -9.81 -10.80
N PHE A 366 -10.56 -8.61 -11.25
CA PHE A 366 -11.88 -8.31 -11.81
C PHE A 366 -12.18 -9.17 -13.03
N TYR A 367 -11.26 -9.21 -14.01
CA TYR A 367 -11.47 -10.04 -15.20
C TYR A 367 -11.41 -11.52 -14.89
N ASN A 368 -10.60 -11.98 -13.94
CA ASN A 368 -10.63 -13.38 -13.50
C ASN A 368 -12.00 -13.75 -12.94
N SER A 369 -12.57 -12.92 -12.05
CA SER A 369 -13.91 -13.13 -11.51
C SER A 369 -14.96 -13.15 -12.62
N LEU A 370 -14.97 -12.16 -13.51
CA LEU A 370 -15.94 -12.07 -14.60
C LEU A 370 -15.87 -13.27 -15.56
N TRP A 371 -14.66 -13.68 -15.96
CA TRP A 371 -14.44 -14.83 -16.83
C TRP A 371 -14.84 -16.15 -16.18
N LEU A 372 -14.56 -16.32 -14.89
CA LEU A 372 -14.99 -17.52 -14.16
C LEU A 372 -16.51 -17.61 -14.08
N VAL A 373 -17.21 -16.51 -13.75
CA VAL A 373 -18.68 -16.52 -13.72
C VAL A 373 -19.25 -16.78 -15.11
N ALA A 374 -18.72 -16.15 -16.15
CA ALA A 374 -19.17 -16.39 -17.52
C ALA A 374 -18.99 -17.86 -17.94
N ASN A 375 -17.82 -18.44 -17.69
CA ASN A 375 -17.57 -19.85 -18.00
C ASN A 375 -18.43 -20.79 -17.15
N ASP A 376 -18.63 -20.49 -15.87
CA ASP A 376 -19.50 -21.27 -14.99
C ASP A 376 -20.95 -21.27 -15.50
N VAL A 377 -21.46 -20.13 -15.96
CA VAL A 377 -22.80 -20.02 -16.59
C VAL A 377 -22.86 -20.78 -17.90
N ILE A 378 -21.86 -20.66 -18.78
CA ILE A 378 -21.83 -21.37 -20.08
C ILE A 378 -21.82 -22.89 -19.86
N ILE A 379 -20.94 -23.37 -18.99
CA ILE A 379 -20.86 -24.80 -18.63
C ILE A 379 -22.14 -25.23 -17.92
N GLY A 380 -22.71 -24.36 -17.08
CA GLY A 380 -23.95 -24.59 -16.35
C GLY A 380 -25.15 -24.76 -17.28
N ILE A 381 -25.29 -23.94 -18.32
CA ILE A 381 -26.36 -24.08 -19.32
C ILE A 381 -26.24 -25.41 -20.06
N ALA A 382 -25.02 -25.78 -20.47
CA ALA A 382 -24.78 -27.06 -21.14
C ALA A 382 -25.10 -28.26 -20.22
N LEU A 383 -24.57 -28.25 -18.99
CA LEU A 383 -24.82 -29.28 -17.98
C LEU A 383 -26.31 -29.37 -17.60
N GLY A 384 -26.96 -28.23 -17.40
CA GLY A 384 -28.37 -28.12 -17.03
C GLY A 384 -29.29 -28.67 -18.10
N SER A 385 -29.05 -28.31 -19.37
CA SER A 385 -29.82 -28.88 -20.49
C SER A 385 -29.73 -30.41 -20.53
N TYR A 386 -28.52 -30.94 -20.36
CA TYR A 386 -28.30 -32.39 -20.32
C TYR A 386 -29.03 -33.07 -19.15
N ILE A 387 -28.98 -32.48 -17.94
CA ILE A 387 -29.66 -33.02 -16.75
C ILE A 387 -31.18 -32.94 -16.89
N ILE A 388 -31.71 -31.85 -17.45
CA ILE A 388 -33.16 -31.65 -17.64
C ILE A 388 -33.71 -32.67 -18.63
N ASP A 389 -33.05 -32.84 -19.78
CA ASP A 389 -33.50 -33.76 -20.83
C ASP A 389 -33.46 -35.23 -20.38
N ASN A 390 -32.54 -35.57 -19.47
CA ASN A 390 -32.34 -36.93 -18.96
C ASN A 390 -32.77 -37.09 -17.49
N SER A 391 -33.62 -36.21 -16.96
CA SER A 391 -33.88 -36.17 -15.51
C SER A 391 -34.47 -37.47 -14.95
N SER A 392 -35.30 -38.17 -15.73
CA SER A 392 -35.87 -39.47 -15.36
C SER A 392 -34.80 -40.57 -15.28
N TRP A 393 -33.92 -40.65 -16.28
CA TRP A 393 -32.83 -41.62 -16.32
C TRP A 393 -31.81 -41.39 -15.20
N VAL A 394 -31.45 -40.12 -14.94
CA VAL A 394 -30.55 -39.75 -13.85
C VAL A 394 -31.18 -40.09 -12.49
N ALA A 395 -32.50 -39.86 -12.33
CA ALA A 395 -33.23 -40.23 -11.12
C ALA A 395 -33.24 -41.73 -10.86
N GLU A 396 -33.53 -42.52 -11.88
CA GLU A 396 -33.52 -43.97 -11.78
C GLU A 396 -32.13 -44.49 -11.44
N SER A 397 -31.09 -43.98 -12.12
CA SER A 397 -29.70 -44.33 -11.82
C SER A 397 -29.29 -43.99 -10.38
N ILE A 398 -29.65 -42.81 -9.88
CA ILE A 398 -29.38 -42.43 -8.48
C ILE A 398 -30.14 -43.33 -7.51
N SER A 399 -31.40 -43.64 -7.79
CA SER A 399 -32.23 -44.53 -6.97
C SER A 399 -31.64 -45.95 -6.91
N GLU A 400 -31.17 -46.48 -8.04
CA GLU A 400 -30.52 -47.79 -8.12
C GLU A 400 -29.21 -47.80 -7.32
N ILE A 401 -28.33 -46.82 -7.53
CA ILE A 401 -27.09 -46.69 -6.77
C ILE A 401 -27.36 -46.60 -5.27
N LEU A 402 -28.36 -45.81 -4.87
CA LEU A 402 -28.73 -45.65 -3.46
C LEU A 402 -29.26 -46.97 -2.88
N SER A 403 -30.15 -47.67 -3.58
CA SER A 403 -30.64 -48.98 -3.15
C SER A 403 -29.54 -50.03 -3.05
N LEU A 404 -28.60 -50.04 -3.99
CA LEU A 404 -27.52 -51.02 -4.03
C LEU A 404 -26.51 -50.79 -2.90
N TYR A 405 -26.00 -49.57 -2.75
CA TYR A 405 -24.89 -49.29 -1.84
C TYR A 405 -25.34 -48.86 -0.44
N SER A 406 -26.44 -48.11 -0.31
CA SER A 406 -26.87 -47.59 0.99
C SER A 406 -27.86 -48.50 1.73
N ILE A 407 -28.45 -49.47 1.03
CA ILE A 407 -29.42 -50.42 1.61
C ILE A 407 -28.89 -51.84 1.46
N ALA A 408 -28.87 -52.40 0.24
CA ALA A 408 -28.57 -53.81 0.01
C ALA A 408 -27.14 -54.21 0.43
N ALA A 409 -26.14 -53.38 0.12
CA ALA A 409 -24.77 -53.63 0.55
C ALA A 409 -24.63 -53.57 2.07
N LEU A 410 -25.28 -52.60 2.74
CA LEU A 410 -25.26 -52.51 4.20
C LEU A 410 -25.96 -53.71 4.85
N GLN A 411 -27.15 -54.08 4.38
CA GLN A 411 -27.86 -55.28 4.85
C GLN A 411 -26.99 -56.53 4.71
N ARG A 412 -26.39 -56.74 3.53
CA ARG A 412 -25.48 -57.88 3.29
C ARG A 412 -24.27 -57.86 4.22
N THR A 413 -23.66 -56.69 4.45
CA THR A 413 -22.52 -56.58 5.38
C THR A 413 -22.91 -56.85 6.82
N ILE A 414 -24.09 -56.42 7.26
CA ILE A 414 -24.58 -56.65 8.62
C ILE A 414 -24.96 -58.12 8.82
N SER A 415 -25.65 -58.75 7.85
CA SER A 415 -25.91 -60.19 7.90
C SER A 415 -24.63 -61.01 7.92
N TRP A 416 -23.64 -60.65 7.09
CA TRP A 416 -22.31 -61.29 7.11
C TRP A 416 -21.59 -61.11 8.46
N LEU A 417 -21.82 -59.97 9.13
CA LEU A 417 -21.24 -59.65 10.43
C LEU A 417 -21.90 -60.43 11.58
N MET A 418 -23.17 -60.81 11.46
CA MET A 418 -23.88 -61.63 12.45
C MET A 418 -23.45 -63.11 12.44
N ASP A 419 -22.93 -63.60 11.31
CA ASP A 419 -22.45 -64.98 11.18
C ASP A 419 -21.00 -65.14 11.70
N TYR A 420 -20.02 -65.14 10.79
CA TYR A 420 -18.59 -65.35 11.08
C TYR A 420 -17.73 -64.51 10.12
N PRO A 421 -17.62 -63.20 10.35
CA PRO A 421 -16.83 -62.31 9.49
C PRO A 421 -15.35 -62.73 9.50
N ALA A 422 -14.79 -63.02 8.32
CA ALA A 422 -13.36 -63.34 8.16
C ALA A 422 -12.83 -64.45 9.10
N GLY A 423 -13.69 -65.37 9.55
CA GLY A 423 -13.33 -66.45 10.49
C GLY A 423 -13.21 -66.01 11.97
N LEU A 424 -13.55 -64.77 12.30
CA LEU A 424 -13.65 -64.28 13.68
C LEU A 424 -14.96 -64.77 14.31
N LYS A 425 -14.86 -65.53 15.41
CA LYS A 425 -16.02 -65.92 16.20
C LYS A 425 -16.46 -64.77 17.10
N LEU A 426 -17.48 -64.05 16.66
CA LEU A 426 -18.11 -62.98 17.42
C LEU A 426 -19.08 -63.54 18.48
N ASN A 427 -19.49 -62.70 19.42
CA ASN A 427 -20.58 -63.02 20.34
C ASN A 427 -21.91 -62.96 19.58
N ASN A 428 -22.56 -64.13 19.43
CA ASN A 428 -23.77 -64.29 18.63
C ASN A 428 -24.95 -63.45 19.14
N GLU A 429 -25.16 -63.39 20.46
CA GLU A 429 -26.29 -62.65 21.05
C GLU A 429 -26.17 -61.15 20.82
N LEU A 430 -24.98 -60.58 21.07
CA LEU A 430 -24.74 -59.15 20.85
C LEU A 430 -24.72 -58.80 19.36
N ALA A 431 -24.17 -59.68 18.51
CA ALA A 431 -24.17 -59.47 17.07
C ALA A 431 -25.59 -59.50 16.50
N ALA A 432 -26.44 -60.45 16.95
CA ALA A 432 -27.85 -60.52 16.57
C ALA A 432 -28.61 -59.26 17.03
N PHE A 433 -28.44 -58.85 18.29
CA PHE A 433 -29.11 -57.64 18.81
C PHE A 433 -28.74 -56.36 18.03
N LEU A 434 -27.44 -56.12 17.81
CA LEU A 434 -26.98 -54.95 17.04
C LEU A 434 -27.38 -55.05 15.57
N GLY A 435 -27.31 -56.25 14.99
CA GLY A 435 -27.70 -56.50 13.61
C GLY A 435 -29.17 -56.25 13.37
N ASP A 436 -30.07 -56.80 14.19
CA ASP A 436 -31.51 -56.60 14.11
C ASP A 436 -31.89 -55.12 14.27
N LEU A 437 -31.26 -54.41 15.21
CA LEU A 437 -31.47 -52.97 15.40
C LEU A 437 -31.09 -52.16 14.15
N PHE A 438 -29.91 -52.41 13.57
CA PHE A 438 -29.47 -51.67 12.40
C PHE A 438 -30.26 -52.05 11.14
N LEU A 439 -30.59 -53.33 10.95
CA LEU A 439 -31.44 -53.80 9.86
C LEU A 439 -32.83 -53.17 9.93
N TRP A 440 -33.43 -53.09 11.12
CA TRP A 440 -34.72 -52.42 11.31
C TRP A 440 -34.70 -50.95 10.87
N VAL A 441 -33.63 -50.20 11.21
CA VAL A 441 -33.47 -48.81 10.76
C VAL A 441 -33.23 -48.73 9.26
N ILE A 442 -32.47 -49.66 8.67
CA ILE A 442 -32.25 -49.71 7.21
C ILE A 442 -33.56 -49.98 6.48
N ASP A 443 -34.40 -50.89 6.97
CA ASP A 443 -35.69 -51.20 6.36
C ASP A 443 -36.63 -49.98 6.43
N HIS A 444 -36.62 -49.24 7.55
CA HIS A 444 -37.36 -47.98 7.64
C HIS A 444 -36.84 -46.94 6.65
N TRP A 445 -35.52 -46.83 6.48
CA TRP A 445 -34.92 -45.94 5.48
C TRP A 445 -35.22 -46.38 4.05
N ALA A 446 -35.28 -47.68 3.77
CA ALA A 446 -35.67 -48.22 2.47
C ALA A 446 -37.08 -47.78 2.08
N ASN A 447 -38.04 -47.87 3.01
CA ASN A 447 -39.39 -47.36 2.80
C ASN A 447 -39.41 -45.84 2.51
N PHE A 448 -38.55 -45.06 3.18
CA PHE A 448 -38.40 -43.63 2.90
C PHE A 448 -37.86 -43.36 1.49
N ILE A 449 -36.86 -44.13 1.03
CA ILE A 449 -36.33 -44.02 -0.32
C ILE A 449 -37.35 -44.41 -1.38
N GLU A 450 -38.14 -45.47 -1.14
CA GLU A 450 -39.25 -45.85 -2.02
C GLU A 450 -40.31 -44.75 -2.13
N ALA A 451 -40.63 -44.08 -1.01
CA ALA A 451 -41.54 -42.94 -1.01
C ALA A 451 -40.97 -41.71 -1.74
N LEU A 452 -39.64 -41.53 -1.73
CA LEU A 452 -38.94 -40.44 -2.43
C LEU A 452 -38.80 -40.69 -3.94
N ARG A 453 -38.80 -41.95 -4.39
CA ARG A 453 -38.60 -42.36 -5.79
C ARG A 453 -39.46 -41.59 -6.81
N PRO A 454 -40.79 -41.40 -6.64
CA PRO A 454 -41.59 -40.64 -7.60
C PRO A 454 -41.28 -39.12 -7.62
N VAL A 455 -40.72 -38.57 -6.54
CA VAL A 455 -40.38 -37.14 -6.43
C VAL A 455 -38.97 -36.86 -6.96
N LEU A 456 -38.08 -37.86 -6.95
CA LEU A 456 -36.68 -37.74 -7.34
C LEU A 456 -36.45 -37.14 -8.75
N PRO A 457 -37.21 -37.48 -9.80
CA PRO A 457 -37.08 -36.84 -11.11
C PRO A 457 -37.37 -35.33 -11.10
N HIS A 458 -38.31 -34.88 -10.26
CA HIS A 458 -38.62 -33.45 -10.11
C HIS A 458 -37.51 -32.70 -9.36
N VAL A 459 -36.92 -33.33 -8.34
CA VAL A 459 -35.76 -32.78 -7.63
C VAL A 459 -34.57 -32.64 -8.59
N ILE A 460 -34.29 -33.65 -9.40
CA ILE A 460 -33.19 -33.61 -10.38
C ILE A 460 -33.46 -32.62 -11.49
N TRP A 461 -34.71 -32.49 -11.94
CA TRP A 461 -35.10 -31.43 -12.85
C TRP A 461 -34.85 -30.04 -12.26
N PHE A 462 -35.19 -29.81 -10.98
CA PHE A 462 -34.91 -28.57 -10.28
C PHE A 462 -33.40 -28.30 -10.13
N ILE A 463 -32.60 -29.35 -9.84
CA ILE A 463 -31.13 -29.27 -9.85
C ILE A 463 -30.64 -28.87 -11.24
N GLY A 464 -31.16 -29.48 -12.31
CA GLY A 464 -30.86 -29.11 -13.69
C GLY A 464 -31.20 -27.65 -14.00
N PHE A 465 -32.38 -27.19 -13.60
CA PHE A 465 -32.81 -25.79 -13.74
C PHE A 465 -31.92 -24.81 -13.00
N SER A 466 -31.43 -25.16 -11.81
CA SER A 466 -30.50 -24.30 -11.05
C SER A 466 -29.18 -24.00 -11.80
N SER A 467 -28.82 -24.83 -12.79
CA SER A 467 -27.59 -24.67 -13.59
C SER A 467 -27.58 -23.42 -14.47
N PHE A 468 -28.73 -22.77 -14.70
CA PHE A 468 -28.77 -21.44 -15.34
C PHE A 468 -28.01 -20.37 -14.55
N ALA A 469 -27.89 -20.54 -13.23
CA ALA A 469 -27.08 -19.68 -12.37
C ALA A 469 -25.59 -20.09 -12.31
N GLY A 470 -25.18 -21.10 -13.09
CA GLY A 470 -23.81 -21.62 -13.17
C GLY A 470 -23.70 -23.11 -12.83
N ALA A 471 -22.68 -23.80 -13.34
CA ALA A 471 -22.41 -25.22 -13.08
C ALA A 471 -22.07 -25.50 -11.60
N SER A 472 -21.56 -24.51 -10.88
CA SER A 472 -21.33 -24.56 -9.45
C SER A 472 -22.59 -24.79 -8.60
N MET A 473 -23.76 -24.31 -9.05
CA MET A 473 -25.05 -24.45 -8.34
C MET A 473 -25.58 -25.89 -8.25
N PRO A 474 -25.69 -26.65 -9.37
CA PRO A 474 -26.12 -28.05 -9.30
C PRO A 474 -25.14 -28.93 -8.53
N ILE A 475 -23.82 -28.64 -8.59
CA ILE A 475 -22.82 -29.37 -7.79
C ILE A 475 -23.04 -29.14 -6.28
N ALA A 476 -23.35 -27.90 -5.89
CA ALA A 476 -23.67 -27.57 -4.50
C ALA A 476 -24.95 -28.27 -4.03
N LEU A 477 -26.02 -28.23 -4.83
CA LEU A 477 -27.30 -28.91 -4.53
C LEU A 477 -27.12 -30.43 -4.44
N PHE A 478 -26.32 -31.00 -5.35
CA PHE A 478 -25.99 -32.42 -5.31
C PHE A 478 -25.20 -32.79 -4.06
N SER A 479 -24.24 -31.97 -3.62
CA SER A 479 -23.51 -32.19 -2.35
C SER A 479 -24.46 -32.19 -1.15
N ASP A 480 -25.41 -31.26 -1.09
CA ASP A 480 -26.40 -31.21 -0.01
C ASP A 480 -27.33 -32.43 -0.04
N MET A 481 -27.80 -32.82 -1.24
CA MET A 481 -28.59 -34.04 -1.47
C MET A 481 -27.87 -35.31 -0.98
N VAL A 482 -26.57 -35.46 -1.26
CA VAL A 482 -25.77 -36.59 -0.76
C VAL A 482 -25.76 -36.64 0.77
N SER A 483 -25.72 -35.49 1.47
CA SER A 483 -25.80 -35.47 2.95
C SER A 483 -27.15 -35.97 3.46
N ILE A 484 -28.24 -35.55 2.83
CA ILE A 484 -29.59 -35.93 3.24
C ILE A 484 -29.81 -37.43 2.99
N LEU A 485 -29.42 -37.92 1.81
CA LEU A 485 -29.59 -39.32 1.40
C LEU A 485 -28.73 -40.32 2.19
N THR A 486 -27.71 -39.84 2.92
CA THR A 486 -26.79 -40.69 3.71
C THR A 486 -26.91 -40.46 5.23
N LEU A 487 -27.99 -39.84 5.67
CA LEU A 487 -28.22 -39.51 7.08
C LEU A 487 -28.25 -40.75 7.99
N HIS A 488 -28.81 -41.87 7.51
CA HIS A 488 -28.84 -43.14 8.25
C HIS A 488 -27.44 -43.69 8.52
N ILE A 489 -26.51 -43.58 7.55
CA ILE A 489 -25.11 -44.01 7.72
C ILE A 489 -24.40 -43.13 8.75
N TYR A 490 -24.67 -41.82 8.74
CA TYR A 490 -24.17 -40.91 9.78
C TYR A 490 -24.71 -41.29 11.17
N SER A 491 -26.00 -41.58 11.28
CA SER A 491 -26.61 -42.07 12.53
C SER A 491 -25.96 -43.36 13.04
N PHE A 492 -25.73 -44.36 12.16
CA PHE A 492 -25.07 -45.62 12.53
C PHE A 492 -23.63 -45.42 12.99
N TYR A 493 -22.87 -44.58 12.29
CA TYR A 493 -21.54 -44.19 12.73
C TYR A 493 -21.59 -43.53 14.10
N MET A 494 -22.52 -42.60 14.34
CA MET A 494 -22.64 -41.93 15.63
C MET A 494 -23.00 -42.89 16.77
N ALA A 495 -23.95 -43.80 16.54
CA ALA A 495 -24.39 -44.77 17.53
C ALA A 495 -23.26 -45.78 17.85
N SER A 496 -22.66 -46.38 16.82
CA SER A 496 -21.58 -47.36 17.00
C SER A 496 -20.31 -46.75 17.61
N ALA A 497 -19.94 -45.52 17.22
CA ALA A 497 -18.81 -44.81 17.82
C ALA A 497 -19.02 -44.54 19.32
N ARG A 498 -20.24 -44.13 19.73
CA ARG A 498 -20.57 -43.93 21.15
C ARG A 498 -20.47 -45.22 21.96
N ILE A 499 -21.06 -46.31 21.44
CA ILE A 499 -21.03 -47.62 22.10
C ILE A 499 -19.58 -48.09 22.25
N PHE A 500 -18.77 -47.98 21.20
CA PHE A 500 -17.35 -48.34 21.24
C PHE A 500 -16.56 -47.48 22.22
N ASN A 501 -16.76 -46.15 22.21
CA ASN A 501 -16.09 -45.24 23.12
C ASN A 501 -16.44 -45.51 24.59
N TRP A 502 -17.71 -45.78 24.89
CA TRP A 502 -18.16 -46.16 26.23
C TRP A 502 -17.52 -47.47 26.67
N GLN A 503 -17.56 -48.51 25.83
CA GLN A 503 -16.95 -49.80 26.15
C GLN A 503 -15.43 -49.69 26.36
N TYR A 504 -14.73 -48.93 25.51
CA TYR A 504 -13.31 -48.68 25.62
C TYR A 504 -12.95 -47.94 26.92
N THR A 505 -13.70 -46.89 27.27
CA THR A 505 -13.47 -46.09 28.48
C THR A 505 -13.73 -46.90 29.75
N ILE A 506 -14.80 -47.71 29.76
CA ILE A 506 -15.10 -48.62 30.87
C ILE A 506 -14.00 -49.68 31.01
N LEU A 507 -13.57 -50.31 29.91
CA LEU A 507 -12.47 -51.28 29.93
C LEU A 507 -11.17 -50.66 30.45
N LEU A 508 -10.85 -49.43 30.06
CA LEU A 508 -9.67 -48.71 30.55
C LEU A 508 -9.78 -48.46 32.06
N SER A 509 -10.95 -48.07 32.56
CA SER A 509 -11.19 -47.84 33.98
C SER A 509 -11.11 -49.13 34.81
N LEU A 510 -11.69 -50.24 34.32
CA LEU A 510 -11.64 -51.54 34.97
C LEU A 510 -10.24 -52.15 34.93
N PHE A 511 -9.50 -51.92 33.85
CA PHE A 511 -8.10 -52.32 33.77
C PHE A 511 -7.23 -51.59 34.81
N GLN A 512 -7.53 -50.32 35.10
CA GLN A 512 -6.87 -49.60 36.19
C GLN A 512 -7.26 -50.17 37.56
N LEU A 513 -8.52 -50.58 37.72
CA LEU A 513 -9.01 -51.24 38.93
C LEU A 513 -8.24 -52.53 39.24
N PHE A 514 -7.93 -53.41 38.25
CA PHE A 514 -7.05 -54.58 38.50
C PHE A 514 -5.64 -54.23 38.92
N ARG A 515 -5.14 -53.07 38.48
CA ARG A 515 -3.80 -52.61 38.81
C ARG A 515 -3.74 -51.96 40.20
N GLY A 516 -4.86 -51.89 40.93
CA GLY A 516 -4.95 -51.14 42.20
C GLY A 516 -4.81 -49.64 41.99
N LYS A 517 -5.20 -49.13 40.81
CA LYS A 517 -5.03 -47.73 40.42
C LYS A 517 -6.37 -47.06 40.15
N LYS A 518 -6.44 -45.74 40.34
CA LYS A 518 -7.62 -44.90 40.09
C LYS A 518 -7.18 -43.61 39.40
N HIS A 519 -7.92 -43.19 38.37
CA HIS A 519 -7.72 -41.86 37.79
C HIS A 519 -8.33 -40.79 38.70
N ASN A 520 -7.50 -39.86 39.16
CA ASN A 520 -7.93 -38.73 39.98
C ASN A 520 -8.28 -37.55 39.07
N VAL A 521 -9.58 -37.27 38.91
CA VAL A 521 -10.10 -36.21 38.03
C VAL A 521 -9.62 -34.83 38.47
N LEU A 522 -9.48 -34.59 39.77
CA LEU A 522 -9.05 -33.29 40.31
C LEU A 522 -7.57 -33.00 40.07
N ARG A 523 -6.71 -34.03 40.04
CA ARG A 523 -5.26 -33.90 39.87
C ARG A 523 -4.75 -34.39 38.50
N LYS A 524 -5.66 -34.76 37.59
CA LYS A 524 -5.40 -35.29 36.23
C LYS A 524 -4.27 -36.35 36.18
N ARG A 525 -4.18 -37.23 37.18
CA ARG A 525 -3.13 -38.26 37.30
C ARG A 525 -3.68 -39.60 37.77
N ILE A 526 -2.87 -40.66 37.66
CA ILE A 526 -3.23 -42.01 38.13
C ILE A 526 -2.65 -42.22 39.53
N ASP A 527 -3.51 -42.35 40.52
CA ASP A 527 -3.15 -42.60 41.93
C ASP A 527 -3.38 -44.08 42.29
N SER A 528 -2.66 -44.60 43.29
CA SER A 528 -2.96 -45.91 43.89
C SER A 528 -4.22 -45.80 44.75
N CYS A 529 -5.07 -46.81 44.72
CA CYS A 529 -6.28 -46.90 45.52
C CYS A 529 -6.39 -48.32 46.08
N ASP A 530 -6.59 -48.45 47.38
CA ASP A 530 -6.82 -49.72 48.02
C ASP A 530 -8.28 -50.12 47.78
N TYR A 531 -8.50 -51.23 47.09
CA TYR A 531 -9.82 -51.77 46.78
C TYR A 531 -10.10 -53.01 47.63
N ASP A 532 -11.34 -53.15 48.10
CA ASP A 532 -11.79 -54.37 48.77
C ASP A 532 -11.83 -55.56 47.80
N LEU A 533 -11.68 -56.78 48.32
CA LEU A 533 -11.64 -58.01 47.53
C LEU A 533 -12.91 -58.17 46.66
N ASP A 534 -14.07 -57.83 47.21
CA ASP A 534 -15.36 -57.91 46.52
C ASP A 534 -15.44 -56.95 45.31
N GLN A 535 -14.89 -55.73 45.45
CA GLN A 535 -14.84 -54.74 44.37
C GLN A 535 -13.88 -55.17 43.27
N LEU A 536 -12.74 -55.74 43.63
CA LEU A 536 -11.76 -56.29 42.69
C LEU A 536 -12.36 -57.49 41.92
N LEU A 537 -13.06 -58.39 42.61
CA LEU A 537 -13.70 -59.56 42.01
C LEU A 537 -14.83 -59.15 41.05
N LEU A 538 -15.72 -58.26 41.47
CA LEU A 538 -16.80 -57.74 40.62
C LEU A 538 -16.24 -57.03 39.38
N GLY A 539 -15.21 -56.19 39.57
CA GLY A 539 -14.51 -55.53 38.47
C GLY A 539 -13.93 -56.55 37.48
N THR A 540 -13.36 -57.65 37.97
CA THR A 540 -12.69 -58.70 37.16
C THR A 540 -13.70 -59.43 36.28
N ILE A 541 -14.86 -59.76 36.84
CA ILE A 541 -15.96 -60.37 36.09
C ILE A 541 -16.49 -59.40 35.02
N LEU A 542 -16.73 -58.13 35.38
CA LEU A 542 -17.24 -57.14 34.44
C LEU A 542 -16.24 -56.86 33.30
N PHE A 543 -14.95 -56.78 33.60
CA PHE A 543 -13.90 -56.58 32.60
C PHE A 543 -13.78 -57.75 31.64
N THR A 544 -13.74 -58.99 32.16
CA THR A 544 -13.63 -60.18 31.32
C THR A 544 -14.84 -60.28 30.37
N LEU A 545 -16.05 -60.00 30.87
CA LEU A 545 -17.26 -59.94 30.06
C LEU A 545 -17.16 -58.87 28.95
N LEU A 546 -16.87 -57.61 29.32
CA LEU A 546 -16.78 -56.51 28.36
C LEU A 546 -15.64 -56.69 27.35
N PHE A 547 -14.53 -57.32 27.75
CA PHE A 547 -13.38 -57.59 26.89
C PHE A 547 -13.72 -58.64 25.84
N PHE A 548 -14.45 -59.70 26.21
CA PHE A 548 -14.92 -60.70 25.25
C PHE A 548 -16.01 -60.18 24.30
N LEU A 549 -16.79 -59.17 24.70
CA LEU A 549 -17.74 -58.49 23.81
C LEU A 549 -17.05 -57.48 22.87
N LEU A 550 -15.86 -56.98 23.20
CA LEU A 550 -15.19 -55.91 22.47
C LEU A 550 -14.96 -56.19 20.96
N PRO A 551 -14.54 -57.40 20.53
CA PRO A 551 -14.34 -57.68 19.12
C PRO A 551 -15.61 -57.46 18.28
N THR A 552 -16.78 -57.78 18.83
CA THR A 552 -18.07 -57.57 18.13
C THR A 552 -18.32 -56.09 17.88
N VAL A 553 -18.22 -55.26 18.92
CA VAL A 553 -18.47 -53.82 18.83
C VAL A 553 -17.46 -53.12 17.91
N ILE A 554 -16.19 -53.54 17.95
CA ILE A 554 -15.15 -52.99 17.06
C ILE A 554 -15.49 -53.23 15.58
N VAL A 555 -15.91 -54.44 15.19
CA VAL A 555 -16.15 -54.73 13.77
C VAL A 555 -17.38 -53.99 13.25
N PHE A 556 -18.45 -53.86 14.06
CA PHE A 556 -19.61 -53.02 13.71
C PHE A 556 -19.20 -51.55 13.57
N TYR A 557 -18.43 -51.02 14.52
CA TYR A 557 -17.91 -49.64 14.46
C TYR A 557 -17.05 -49.39 13.22
N LEU A 558 -16.08 -50.26 12.92
CA LEU A 558 -15.20 -50.11 11.77
C LEU A 558 -15.96 -50.13 10.44
N THR A 559 -17.01 -50.94 10.32
CA THR A 559 -17.87 -51.00 9.12
C THR A 559 -18.60 -49.67 8.87
N PHE A 560 -19.17 -49.06 9.91
CA PHE A 560 -19.82 -47.76 9.76
C PHE A 560 -18.83 -46.58 9.68
N ALA A 561 -17.67 -46.69 10.33
CA ALA A 561 -16.60 -45.69 10.21
C ALA A 561 -16.04 -45.64 8.77
N THR A 562 -15.78 -46.79 8.15
CA THR A 562 -15.27 -46.88 6.77
C THR A 562 -16.28 -46.34 5.74
N SER A 563 -17.56 -46.71 5.84
CA SER A 563 -18.62 -46.16 4.98
C SER A 563 -18.78 -44.65 5.18
N ARG A 564 -18.71 -44.15 6.42
CA ARG A 564 -18.73 -42.71 6.70
C ARG A 564 -17.53 -41.99 6.10
N MET A 565 -16.32 -42.54 6.21
CA MET A 565 -15.12 -41.94 5.61
C MET A 565 -15.23 -41.89 4.08
N ALA A 566 -15.79 -42.91 3.43
CA ALA A 566 -16.03 -42.90 1.98
C ALA A 566 -16.96 -41.73 1.55
N ILE A 567 -18.03 -41.47 2.31
CA ILE A 567 -18.95 -40.35 2.04
C ILE A 567 -18.25 -39.00 2.25
N ILE A 568 -17.43 -38.87 3.30
CA ILE A 568 -16.63 -37.64 3.53
C ILE A 568 -15.67 -37.40 2.37
N CYS A 569 -15.02 -38.45 1.86
CA CYS A 569 -14.13 -38.35 0.69
C CYS A 569 -14.90 -37.88 -0.57
N ILE A 570 -16.07 -38.42 -0.85
CA ILE A 570 -16.90 -37.98 -1.99
C ILE A 570 -17.28 -36.50 -1.84
N LYS A 571 -17.72 -36.09 -0.64
CA LYS A 571 -18.03 -34.67 -0.36
C LYS A 571 -16.82 -33.76 -0.52
N ALA A 572 -15.65 -34.18 -0.04
CA ALA A 572 -14.41 -33.43 -0.23
C ALA A 572 -14.05 -33.28 -1.71
N ILE A 573 -14.31 -34.28 -2.55
CA ILE A 573 -14.14 -34.19 -4.02
C ILE A 573 -15.10 -33.15 -4.61
N LEU A 574 -16.38 -33.17 -4.22
CA LEU A 574 -17.35 -32.17 -4.67
C LEU A 574 -16.97 -30.75 -4.23
N ASP A 575 -16.52 -30.59 -2.99
CA ASP A 575 -16.12 -29.29 -2.43
C ASP A 575 -14.84 -28.75 -3.08
N THR A 576 -13.89 -29.62 -3.42
CA THR A 576 -12.69 -29.23 -4.18
C THR A 576 -13.04 -28.85 -5.61
N LEU A 577 -13.92 -29.59 -6.29
CA LEU A 577 -14.44 -29.22 -7.61
C LEU A 577 -15.12 -27.84 -7.58
N LEU A 578 -15.94 -27.58 -6.57
CA LEU A 578 -16.62 -26.29 -6.37
C LEU A 578 -15.61 -25.17 -6.11
N ALA A 579 -14.55 -25.42 -5.34
CA ALA A 579 -13.47 -24.46 -5.15
C ALA A 579 -12.71 -24.14 -6.47
N PHE A 580 -12.48 -25.13 -7.33
CA PHE A 580 -11.89 -24.91 -8.65
C PHE A 580 -12.79 -24.05 -9.53
N LEU A 581 -14.09 -24.34 -9.63
CA LEU A 581 -15.02 -23.54 -10.44
C LEU A 581 -15.10 -22.06 -9.98
N ASN A 582 -15.06 -21.82 -8.67
CA ASN A 582 -15.20 -20.48 -8.11
C ASN A 582 -13.92 -19.64 -8.10
N HIS A 583 -12.74 -20.26 -8.02
CA HIS A 583 -11.48 -19.56 -7.74
C HIS A 583 -10.32 -19.97 -8.67
N PHE A 584 -10.56 -20.56 -9.85
CA PHE A 584 -9.47 -20.93 -10.75
C PHE A 584 -8.80 -19.68 -11.34
N PRO A 585 -7.46 -19.53 -11.32
CA PRO A 585 -6.77 -18.37 -11.88
C PRO A 585 -6.72 -18.43 -13.42
N LEU A 586 -7.88 -18.61 -14.07
CA LEU A 586 -8.04 -18.81 -15.51
C LEU A 586 -7.46 -17.65 -16.31
N PHE A 587 -7.81 -16.42 -15.91
CA PHE A 587 -7.38 -15.23 -16.61
C PHE A 587 -5.88 -14.99 -16.44
N ALA A 588 -5.34 -15.22 -15.24
CA ALA A 588 -3.90 -15.14 -15.00
C ALA A 588 -3.13 -16.21 -15.82
N LEU A 589 -3.65 -17.44 -15.88
CA LEU A 589 -3.07 -18.51 -16.69
C LEU A 589 -3.14 -18.19 -18.19
N MET A 590 -4.25 -17.63 -18.68
CA MET A 590 -4.39 -17.14 -20.05
C MET A 590 -3.37 -16.04 -20.36
N LEU A 591 -3.22 -15.05 -19.47
CA LEU A 591 -2.22 -13.98 -19.63
C LEU A 591 -0.81 -14.57 -19.65
N ARG A 592 -0.54 -15.57 -18.80
CA ARG A 592 0.75 -16.25 -18.74
C ARG A 592 1.09 -16.95 -20.07
N PHE A 593 0.14 -17.64 -20.68
CA PHE A 593 0.36 -18.28 -21.99
C PHE A 593 0.48 -17.28 -23.13
N LYS A 594 -0.28 -16.17 -23.09
CA LYS A 594 -0.26 -15.15 -24.14
C LYS A 594 1.03 -14.31 -24.11
N ASP A 595 1.47 -13.91 -22.93
CA ASP A 595 2.65 -13.07 -22.73
C ASP A 595 3.10 -13.12 -21.27
N SER A 596 4.22 -13.81 -21.01
CA SER A 596 4.73 -14.05 -19.66
C SER A 596 5.18 -12.77 -18.94
N LYS A 597 5.52 -11.70 -19.67
CA LYS A 597 5.98 -10.42 -19.12
C LYS A 597 4.86 -9.58 -18.49
N ARG A 598 3.59 -9.97 -18.65
CA ARG A 598 2.42 -9.30 -18.03
C ARG A 598 2.22 -9.63 -16.56
N LEU A 599 2.85 -10.72 -16.09
CA LEU A 599 2.76 -11.22 -14.72
C LEU A 599 4.17 -11.29 -14.14
N PRO A 600 4.76 -10.16 -13.72
CA PRO A 600 6.10 -10.16 -13.14
C PRO A 600 6.09 -10.87 -11.78
N GLY A 601 7.06 -11.76 -11.61
CA GLY A 601 7.36 -12.48 -10.38
C GLY A 601 8.60 -11.94 -9.65
N GLY A 602 9.36 -11.03 -10.28
CA GLY A 602 10.57 -10.42 -9.75
C GLY A 602 11.51 -9.95 -10.88
N ILE A 603 12.75 -9.63 -10.52
CA ILE A 603 13.82 -9.27 -11.47
C ILE A 603 15.01 -10.21 -11.34
N SER A 604 15.72 -10.42 -12.45
CA SER A 604 16.99 -11.15 -12.50
C SER A 604 18.03 -10.31 -13.24
N PHE A 605 19.26 -10.33 -12.74
CA PHE A 605 20.40 -9.69 -13.38
C PHE A 605 21.31 -10.75 -13.99
N GLU A 606 21.54 -10.67 -15.30
CA GLU A 606 22.45 -11.56 -16.02
C GLU A 606 23.69 -10.77 -16.45
N LEU A 607 24.86 -11.15 -15.94
CA LEU A 607 26.13 -10.55 -16.36
C LEU A 607 26.50 -11.09 -17.74
N ARG A 608 26.75 -10.21 -18.71
CA ARG A 608 27.26 -10.62 -20.02
C ARG A 608 28.78 -10.64 -20.03
N ASP A 609 29.35 -11.72 -20.58
CA ASP A 609 30.80 -11.88 -20.68
C ASP A 609 31.45 -10.77 -21.50
N THR A 610 32.27 -9.96 -20.83
CA THR A 610 33.00 -8.83 -21.39
C THR A 610 34.07 -9.25 -22.41
N GLN A 611 34.51 -10.52 -22.39
CA GLN A 611 35.59 -11.04 -23.24
C GLN A 611 35.23 -11.09 -24.74
N GLN A 612 33.95 -11.28 -25.10
CA GLN A 612 33.51 -11.27 -26.51
C GLN A 612 33.35 -9.86 -27.09
N ILE A 613 33.22 -8.83 -26.24
CA ILE A 613 33.07 -7.42 -26.66
C ILE A 613 34.46 -6.78 -26.79
N PHE A 614 35.36 -7.05 -25.84
CA PHE A 614 36.72 -6.49 -25.82
C PHE A 614 37.64 -7.00 -26.92
N SER A 615 37.39 -8.18 -27.51
CA SER A 615 38.18 -8.69 -28.64
C SER A 615 38.00 -7.85 -29.93
N SER A 616 37.01 -6.95 -29.97
CA SER A 616 36.78 -6.03 -31.09
C SER A 616 37.28 -4.59 -30.84
N ILE A 617 37.75 -4.25 -29.63
CA ILE A 617 37.85 -2.85 -29.19
C ILE A 617 39.27 -2.30 -28.99
N TYR A 618 40.36 -3.08 -29.06
CA TYR A 618 41.70 -2.50 -28.95
C TYR A 618 42.61 -2.67 -30.16
N HIS A 619 42.72 -1.58 -30.93
CA HIS A 619 43.91 -0.75 -30.87
C HIS A 619 43.50 0.67 -30.39
N GLU A 620 44.21 1.19 -29.38
CA GLU A 620 44.25 2.58 -28.87
C GLU A 620 43.32 3.00 -27.70
N LEU A 621 43.99 3.43 -26.60
CA LEU A 621 43.56 4.11 -25.35
C LEU A 621 43.10 3.25 -24.13
N PRO A 622 43.41 3.66 -22.88
CA PRO A 622 43.05 2.92 -21.68
C PRO A 622 41.57 3.13 -21.35
N ALA A 623 40.68 2.24 -21.79
CA ALA A 623 39.27 2.35 -21.43
C ALA A 623 39.04 1.93 -19.97
N THR A 624 38.24 2.71 -19.24
CA THR A 624 37.77 2.36 -17.90
C THR A 624 37.10 0.98 -17.91
N PRO A 625 37.30 0.12 -16.89
CA PRO A 625 36.68 -1.19 -16.84
C PRO A 625 35.15 -1.06 -16.85
N THR A 626 34.53 -1.53 -17.93
CA THR A 626 33.07 -1.49 -18.16
C THR A 626 32.50 -2.90 -18.01
N SER A 627 31.42 -3.05 -17.24
CA SER A 627 30.67 -4.31 -17.12
C SER A 627 29.24 -4.13 -17.63
N TYR A 628 28.76 -5.11 -18.40
CA TYR A 628 27.43 -5.10 -18.99
C TYR A 628 26.53 -6.10 -18.29
N ILE A 629 25.44 -5.60 -17.70
CA ILE A 629 24.46 -6.38 -16.95
C ILE A 629 23.12 -6.25 -17.65
N TYR A 630 22.42 -7.36 -17.87
CA TYR A 630 21.08 -7.36 -18.44
C TYR A 630 20.04 -7.57 -17.33
N LEU A 631 19.10 -6.64 -17.20
CA LEU A 631 17.96 -6.74 -16.29
C LEU A 631 16.80 -7.42 -17.03
N MET A 632 16.36 -8.56 -16.52
CA MET A 632 15.22 -9.32 -17.03
C MET A 632 14.08 -9.37 -16.01
N SER A 633 12.84 -9.25 -16.49
CA SER A 633 11.66 -9.55 -15.66
C SER A 633 11.49 -11.06 -15.54
N VAL A 634 11.57 -11.61 -14.33
CA VAL A 634 11.28 -13.03 -14.08
C VAL A 634 9.77 -13.19 -14.05
N PRO A 635 9.18 -14.04 -14.91
CA PRO A 635 7.74 -14.19 -14.93
C PRO A 635 7.24 -15.03 -13.73
N LEU A 636 6.07 -14.71 -13.14
CA LEU A 636 5.46 -15.42 -12.00
C LEU A 636 5.38 -16.96 -12.20
N THR A 637 5.86 -17.77 -11.27
CA THR A 637 5.90 -19.23 -11.44
C THR A 637 4.50 -19.86 -11.34
N PHE A 638 4.27 -21.00 -12.00
CA PHE A 638 3.01 -21.75 -11.86
C PHE A 638 2.75 -22.13 -10.40
N ARG A 639 3.79 -22.53 -9.66
CA ARG A 639 3.68 -22.83 -8.23
C ARG A 639 3.17 -21.64 -7.40
N ALA A 640 3.62 -20.42 -7.73
CA ALA A 640 3.15 -19.21 -7.07
C ALA A 640 1.68 -18.89 -7.43
N MET A 641 1.25 -19.11 -8.68
CA MET A 641 -0.15 -18.92 -9.08
C MET A 641 -1.12 -19.85 -8.35
N PHE A 642 -0.70 -21.10 -8.09
CA PHE A 642 -1.49 -22.10 -7.38
C PHE A 642 -1.17 -22.20 -5.87
N HIS A 643 -0.44 -21.23 -5.31
CA HIS A 643 0.03 -21.30 -3.92
C HIS A 643 -1.12 -21.52 -2.92
N ASN A 644 -2.24 -20.81 -3.07
CA ASN A 644 -3.38 -20.94 -2.18
C ASN A 644 -4.06 -22.33 -2.27
N TYR A 645 -3.98 -23.01 -3.42
CA TYR A 645 -4.48 -24.39 -3.57
C TYR A 645 -3.57 -25.40 -2.87
N PHE A 646 -2.25 -25.22 -2.98
CA PHE A 646 -1.29 -26.05 -2.24
C PHE A 646 -1.45 -25.86 -0.73
N GLN A 647 -1.72 -24.63 -0.27
CA GLN A 647 -2.03 -24.37 1.13
C GLN A 647 -3.32 -25.07 1.56
N LEU A 648 -4.40 -24.99 0.78
CA LEU A 648 -5.65 -25.70 1.07
C LEU A 648 -5.43 -27.21 1.14
N GLY A 649 -4.74 -27.80 0.16
CA GLY A 649 -4.40 -29.22 0.17
C GLY A 649 -3.54 -29.61 1.38
N HIS A 650 -2.61 -28.73 1.79
CA HIS A 650 -1.83 -28.94 3.00
C HIS A 650 -2.69 -28.91 4.28
N ARG A 651 -3.67 -28.00 4.38
CA ARG A 651 -4.61 -27.93 5.52
C ARG A 651 -5.50 -29.17 5.60
N ILE A 652 -6.09 -29.59 4.48
CA ILE A 652 -6.90 -30.83 4.40
C ILE A 652 -6.06 -32.03 4.83
N ARG A 653 -4.84 -32.15 4.29
CA ARG A 653 -3.92 -33.22 4.64
C ARG A 653 -3.57 -33.20 6.12
N LYS A 654 -3.24 -32.03 6.67
CA LYS A 654 -2.88 -31.87 8.09
C LYS A 654 -4.02 -32.28 9.01
N HIS A 655 -5.26 -31.91 8.69
CA HIS A 655 -6.44 -32.22 9.51
C HIS A 655 -6.78 -33.71 9.50
N TYR A 656 -7.03 -34.28 8.31
CA TYR A 656 -7.54 -35.65 8.18
C TYR A 656 -6.46 -36.73 8.37
N LEU A 657 -5.18 -36.43 8.11
CA LEU A 657 -4.06 -37.33 8.39
C LEU A 657 -3.34 -36.99 9.71
N SER A 658 -3.96 -36.18 10.58
CA SER A 658 -3.38 -35.89 11.89
C SER A 658 -3.36 -37.14 12.79
N PRO A 659 -2.33 -37.30 13.63
CA PRO A 659 -2.35 -38.32 14.68
C PRO A 659 -3.55 -38.22 15.61
N ARG A 660 -4.11 -37.01 15.81
CA ARG A 660 -5.31 -36.77 16.62
C ARG A 660 -6.55 -37.41 16.01
N VAL A 661 -6.79 -37.25 14.69
CA VAL A 661 -7.94 -37.88 14.01
C VAL A 661 -7.78 -39.41 13.99
N LEU A 662 -6.57 -39.91 13.77
CA LEU A 662 -6.27 -41.34 13.88
C LEU A 662 -6.52 -41.87 15.30
N LEU A 663 -6.14 -41.11 16.33
CA LEU A 663 -6.39 -41.45 17.74
C LEU A 663 -7.89 -41.36 18.08
N CYS A 664 -8.62 -40.38 17.54
CA CYS A 664 -10.08 -40.29 17.69
C CYS A 664 -10.77 -41.50 17.07
N LEU A 665 -10.40 -41.88 15.85
CA LEU A 665 -10.87 -43.09 15.20
C LEU A 665 -10.51 -44.35 16.01
N ALA A 666 -9.30 -44.44 16.55
CA ALA A 666 -8.87 -45.58 17.37
C ALA A 666 -9.58 -45.66 18.74
N THR A 667 -10.04 -44.53 19.28
CA THR A 667 -10.73 -44.45 20.59
C THR A 667 -12.25 -44.33 20.48
N GLY A 668 -12.80 -44.33 19.27
CA GLY A 668 -14.25 -44.14 19.03
C GLY A 668 -14.74 -42.72 19.33
N LYS A 669 -13.84 -41.75 19.52
CA LYS A 669 -14.22 -40.34 19.66
C LYS A 669 -14.63 -39.79 18.30
N PHE A 670 -15.58 -38.87 18.30
CA PHE A 670 -16.06 -38.23 17.07
C PHE A 670 -14.91 -37.54 16.34
N VAL A 671 -14.79 -37.81 15.04
CA VAL A 671 -13.89 -37.04 14.18
C VAL A 671 -14.55 -35.67 13.93
N PRO A 672 -13.94 -34.56 14.38
CA PRO A 672 -14.51 -33.24 14.16
C PRO A 672 -14.54 -32.95 12.64
N PRO A 673 -15.70 -32.59 12.08
CA PRO A 673 -15.77 -32.21 10.67
C PRO A 673 -14.94 -30.95 10.44
N LEU A 674 -14.16 -30.93 9.35
CA LEU A 674 -13.35 -29.75 9.03
C LEU A 674 -14.28 -28.55 8.81
N HIS A 675 -14.09 -27.49 9.60
CA HIS A 675 -14.97 -26.33 9.55
C HIS A 675 -15.01 -25.78 8.11
N ARG A 676 -16.21 -25.61 7.55
CA ARG A 676 -16.40 -25.17 6.16
C ARG A 676 -15.66 -23.86 5.87
N LYS A 677 -15.63 -22.91 6.80
CA LYS A 677 -14.87 -21.66 6.67
C LYS A 677 -13.38 -21.87 6.36
N ASN A 678 -12.75 -22.88 6.95
CA ASN A 678 -11.34 -23.19 6.72
C ASN A 678 -11.10 -23.83 5.34
N LEU A 679 -12.01 -24.71 4.90
CA LEU A 679 -12.00 -25.28 3.54
C LEU A 679 -12.21 -24.22 2.45
N TYR A 680 -13.12 -23.29 2.70
CA TYR A 680 -13.59 -22.35 1.70
C TYR A 680 -13.00 -20.96 1.81
N SER A 681 -12.10 -20.72 2.76
CA SER A 681 -11.29 -19.48 2.85
C SER A 681 -10.65 -19.10 1.50
N LEU A 682 -10.30 -20.09 0.67
CA LEU A 682 -9.82 -19.89 -0.69
C LEU A 682 -10.85 -19.16 -1.58
N GLN A 683 -12.12 -19.54 -1.49
CA GLN A 683 -13.23 -18.98 -2.28
C GLN A 683 -13.48 -17.51 -1.94
N TYR A 684 -13.16 -17.09 -0.71
CA TYR A 684 -13.29 -15.71 -0.24
C TYR A 684 -12.03 -14.86 -0.46
N SER A 685 -10.91 -15.44 -0.90
CA SER A 685 -9.64 -14.70 -1.02
C SER A 685 -9.62 -13.60 -2.10
N MET A 686 -10.60 -13.61 -3.01
CA MET A 686 -10.83 -12.57 -4.03
C MET A 686 -11.83 -11.50 -3.61
N LEU A 687 -12.48 -11.66 -2.45
CA LEU A 687 -13.52 -10.77 -1.95
C LEU A 687 -13.01 -9.91 -0.77
N PRO A 688 -13.51 -8.67 -0.59
CA PRO A 688 -13.17 -7.81 0.54
C PRO A 688 -13.66 -8.42 1.87
N ALA A 689 -12.94 -8.22 2.99
CA ALA A 689 -13.31 -8.80 4.30
C ALA A 689 -14.52 -8.06 4.87
N ARG A 690 -14.46 -6.73 4.82
CA ARG A 690 -15.60 -5.86 5.06
C ARG A 690 -16.33 -5.64 3.74
N ARG A 691 -17.62 -5.99 3.70
CA ARG A 691 -18.49 -5.66 2.57
C ARG A 691 -18.61 -4.14 2.47
N ALA A 692 -18.55 -3.59 1.26
CA ALA A 692 -18.76 -2.16 1.04
C ALA A 692 -20.21 -1.80 1.41
N GLY A 693 -20.41 -0.72 2.17
CA GLY A 693 -21.74 -0.25 2.54
C GLY A 693 -22.56 0.17 1.32
N ILE A 694 -23.89 0.17 1.46
CA ILE A 694 -24.80 0.66 0.41
C ILE A 694 -24.51 2.13 0.11
N MET A 695 -24.26 2.93 1.16
CA MET A 695 -23.90 4.34 1.04
C MET A 695 -22.53 4.55 0.40
N ASP A 696 -21.53 3.74 0.77
CA ASP A 696 -20.20 3.78 0.16
C ASP A 696 -20.29 3.52 -1.35
N MET A 697 -21.10 2.54 -1.76
CA MET A 697 -21.32 2.21 -3.17
C MET A 697 -22.06 3.34 -3.90
N TRP A 698 -23.06 3.96 -3.28
CA TRP A 698 -23.76 5.12 -3.83
C TRP A 698 -22.80 6.30 -4.06
N GLN A 699 -22.02 6.66 -3.03
CA GLN A 699 -21.04 7.74 -3.11
C GLN A 699 -20.00 7.45 -4.21
N ALA A 700 -19.48 6.23 -4.26
CA ALA A 700 -18.47 5.86 -5.25
C ALA A 700 -19.01 5.86 -6.70
N MET A 701 -20.27 5.48 -6.92
CA MET A 701 -20.91 5.50 -8.26
C MET A 701 -21.38 6.89 -8.70
N THR A 702 -21.74 7.76 -7.76
CA THR A 702 -22.28 9.10 -8.06
C THR A 702 -21.23 10.21 -8.02
N ALA A 703 -20.04 9.93 -7.49
CA ALA A 703 -18.92 10.85 -7.49
C ALA A 703 -18.67 11.46 -8.89
N PRO A 704 -18.53 12.80 -9.00
CA PRO A 704 -18.25 13.46 -10.27
C PRO A 704 -16.86 13.08 -10.79
N ASP A 705 -16.75 12.87 -12.11
CA ASP A 705 -15.45 12.59 -12.74
C ASP A 705 -14.51 13.81 -12.59
N PRO A 706 -13.30 13.66 -12.04
CA PRO A 706 -12.38 14.78 -11.83
C PRO A 706 -11.99 15.48 -13.14
N LYS A 707 -12.07 14.79 -14.28
CA LYS A 707 -11.78 15.34 -15.62
C LYS A 707 -12.82 16.34 -16.16
N LYS A 708 -14.01 16.44 -15.55
CA LYS A 708 -15.06 17.39 -16.00
C LYS A 708 -15.04 18.74 -15.27
N ALA A 709 -14.24 18.87 -14.22
CA ALA A 709 -13.98 20.17 -13.61
C ALA A 709 -12.81 20.85 -14.36
N THR A 710 -13.13 21.84 -15.20
CA THR A 710 -12.19 22.80 -15.83
C THR A 710 -11.62 22.41 -17.20
N TYR A 711 -12.41 22.63 -18.25
CA TYR A 711 -11.90 23.32 -19.44
C TYR A 711 -12.84 24.51 -19.70
N PRO A 712 -12.46 25.77 -19.41
CA PRO A 712 -13.17 26.89 -20.01
C PRO A 712 -12.98 26.77 -21.52
N VAL A 713 -14.07 26.51 -22.24
CA VAL A 713 -14.15 26.77 -23.68
C VAL A 713 -13.74 28.24 -23.84
N PRO A 714 -12.67 28.58 -24.57
CA PRO A 714 -12.32 29.97 -24.75
C PRO A 714 -13.48 30.65 -25.50
N PRO A 715 -14.04 31.76 -24.99
CA PRO A 715 -15.03 32.50 -25.74
C PRO A 715 -14.35 33.02 -27.01
N ASN A 716 -15.02 32.79 -28.13
CA ASN A 716 -14.74 33.34 -29.45
C ASN A 716 -13.86 34.60 -29.43
N GLY A 717 -12.64 34.48 -29.96
CA GLY A 717 -11.75 35.60 -30.14
C GLY A 717 -12.33 36.62 -31.12
N LYS A 718 -12.92 37.70 -30.63
CA LYS A 718 -12.93 38.99 -31.34
C LYS A 718 -11.73 39.81 -30.86
N ARG A 719 -10.59 39.67 -31.53
CA ARG A 719 -9.51 40.66 -31.44
C ARG A 719 -9.98 41.92 -32.18
N VAL A 720 -10.32 42.94 -31.40
CA VAL A 720 -10.47 44.32 -31.87
C VAL A 720 -9.10 44.81 -32.30
N ASN A 721 -8.96 45.15 -33.57
CA ASN A 721 -7.79 45.85 -34.11
C ASN A 721 -7.74 47.27 -33.54
N GLY A 722 -6.91 47.49 -32.52
CA GLY A 722 -6.57 48.83 -32.03
C GLY A 722 -5.36 49.40 -32.77
N ALA A 723 -5.57 49.88 -34.00
CA ALA A 723 -4.67 50.83 -34.64
C ALA A 723 -5.17 52.25 -34.35
N GLY A 724 -4.72 52.85 -33.25
CA GLY A 724 -5.09 54.21 -32.85
C GLY A 724 -4.03 55.22 -33.26
N ARG A 725 -4.21 55.84 -34.45
CA ARG A 725 -3.59 57.13 -34.79
C ARG A 725 -4.27 58.24 -33.99
N ARG A 726 -3.47 59.19 -33.51
CA ARG A 726 -3.89 60.49 -32.95
C ARG A 726 -4.69 61.30 -33.98
N HIS A 727 -5.87 61.82 -33.63
CA HIS A 727 -6.22 63.27 -33.67
C HIS A 727 -7.72 63.54 -33.41
N TYR A 728 -7.95 64.42 -32.43
CA TYR A 728 -8.85 65.59 -32.35
C TYR A 728 -10.34 65.61 -32.78
N ASN A 729 -11.08 66.33 -31.91
CA ASN A 729 -12.34 67.07 -32.08
C ASN A 729 -13.66 66.29 -31.88
N HIS A 730 -14.77 66.87 -31.40
CA HIS A 730 -15.16 68.02 -30.56
C HIS A 730 -16.73 67.97 -30.56
N TRP A 731 -17.41 68.37 -29.46
CA TRP A 731 -18.86 68.75 -29.39
C TRP A 731 -19.88 67.57 -29.49
N ARG A 732 -21.08 67.53 -28.89
CA ARG A 732 -21.88 68.38 -27.96
C ARG A 732 -23.20 67.62 -27.60
N GLU A 733 -23.66 67.81 -26.35
CA GLU A 733 -25.02 67.82 -25.74
C GLU A 733 -26.20 66.90 -26.17
N GLY A 734 -26.86 66.34 -25.12
CA GLY A 734 -28.32 66.35 -24.89
C GLY A 734 -29.14 65.17 -25.43
N LEU A 735 -30.27 64.72 -24.86
CA LEU A 735 -31.01 64.96 -23.60
C LEU A 735 -32.21 63.99 -23.63
N ALA A 736 -32.73 63.62 -22.43
CA ALA A 736 -34.07 63.04 -22.13
C ALA A 736 -34.40 61.62 -22.64
N GLY A 737 -35.14 60.74 -21.95
CA GLY A 737 -35.97 60.73 -20.73
C GLY A 737 -36.88 59.48 -20.86
N SER A 738 -37.06 58.55 -19.91
CA SER A 738 -38.04 58.52 -18.82
C SER A 738 -38.15 57.03 -18.37
N ALA A 739 -37.80 56.67 -17.14
CA ALA A 739 -38.69 56.23 -16.03
C ALA A 739 -39.84 55.26 -16.43
N ILE A 740 -40.05 54.07 -15.82
CA ILE A 740 -40.61 53.88 -14.46
C ILE A 740 -40.48 52.40 -13.96
N ARG A 741 -40.09 52.28 -12.68
CA ARG A 741 -40.39 51.30 -11.58
C ARG A 741 -40.08 49.77 -11.65
N ARG A 742 -39.15 49.42 -10.74
CA ARG A 742 -38.94 48.19 -9.93
C ARG A 742 -40.17 47.86 -9.01
N PRO A 743 -40.26 46.73 -8.26
CA PRO A 743 -39.16 45.91 -7.70
C PRO A 743 -39.35 44.39 -7.56
N ALA A 744 -38.25 43.66 -7.35
CA ALA A 744 -38.24 42.42 -6.55
C ALA A 744 -36.84 42.18 -5.99
N ALA A 745 -36.82 41.66 -4.77
CA ALA A 745 -35.75 41.68 -3.80
C ALA A 745 -34.67 40.59 -4.00
N ARG A 746 -33.52 40.86 -3.38
CA ARG A 746 -32.37 39.97 -3.16
C ARG A 746 -32.73 38.74 -2.32
N SER A 747 -32.04 37.63 -2.61
CA SER A 747 -31.27 36.90 -1.58
C SER A 747 -30.25 35.97 -2.24
N THR A 748 -28.97 36.32 -2.12
CA THR A 748 -27.84 35.37 -2.12
C THR A 748 -27.83 34.65 -0.76
N PRO A 749 -27.28 33.43 -0.63
CA PRO A 749 -25.86 33.37 -0.26
C PRO A 749 -25.09 32.13 -0.78
N PHE A 750 -23.81 32.12 -0.42
CA PHE A 750 -22.83 31.02 -0.42
C PHE A 750 -22.02 30.75 -1.69
N LEU A 751 -20.92 31.51 -1.74
CA LEU A 751 -19.64 31.14 -2.32
C LEU A 751 -18.97 30.05 -1.47
N GLN A 752 -18.49 28.99 -2.11
CA GLN A 752 -17.43 28.16 -1.60
C GLN A 752 -16.39 27.94 -2.70
N SER A 753 -15.16 28.31 -2.35
CA SER A 753 -13.85 27.86 -2.83
C SER A 753 -13.77 27.05 -4.12
N ALA A 754 -13.03 27.58 -5.09
CA ALA A 754 -11.69 27.09 -5.40
C ALA A 754 -11.17 27.79 -6.65
N LEU A 755 -10.19 28.66 -6.49
CA LEU A 755 -9.28 28.99 -7.59
C LEU A 755 -7.86 28.78 -7.09
N LYS A 756 -7.35 27.61 -7.46
CA LYS A 756 -5.93 27.31 -7.50
C LYS A 756 -5.23 28.41 -8.28
N SER A 757 -4.37 29.12 -7.57
CA SER A 757 -3.27 29.90 -8.11
C SER A 757 -2.41 28.99 -9.01
N SER A 758 -2.27 29.37 -10.27
CA SER A 758 -1.20 28.90 -11.14
C SER A 758 0.05 29.72 -10.80
N ARG A 759 0.92 29.19 -9.95
CA ARG A 759 2.28 29.75 -9.81
C ARG A 759 3.17 29.19 -10.92
N THR A 760 3.50 30.07 -11.85
CA THR A 760 4.65 29.90 -12.74
C THR A 760 5.90 30.24 -11.94
N GLN A 761 6.78 29.26 -11.79
CA GLN A 761 8.18 29.47 -11.41
C GLN A 761 8.95 30.04 -12.59
N TYR A 762 9.83 31.01 -12.33
CA TYR A 762 11.08 31.13 -13.07
C TYR A 762 12.24 31.29 -12.10
N ALA A 763 13.17 30.36 -12.19
CA ALA A 763 14.50 30.42 -11.60
C ALA A 763 15.35 31.47 -12.34
N ALA A 764 16.07 32.28 -11.57
CA ALA A 764 17.11 33.17 -12.05
C ALA A 764 18.43 32.41 -12.29
N THR A 765 19.18 32.81 -13.33
CA THR A 765 20.65 32.70 -13.34
C THR A 765 21.24 34.08 -13.60
N PHE A 766 22.30 34.37 -12.84
CA PHE A 766 22.92 35.67 -12.61
C PHE A 766 23.42 36.38 -13.87
N SER A 767 23.17 37.70 -13.95
CA SER A 767 23.91 38.65 -14.79
C SER A 767 24.30 39.85 -13.93
N THR A 768 25.61 40.13 -13.89
CA THR A 768 26.23 41.25 -13.18
C THR A 768 26.04 42.55 -13.97
N SER A 769 25.19 43.46 -13.49
CA SER A 769 25.33 44.91 -13.76
C SER A 769 24.38 45.76 -12.88
N VAL A 770 25.00 46.62 -12.08
CA VAL A 770 24.56 47.89 -11.46
C VAL A 770 23.05 48.08 -11.17
N SER A 771 22.75 48.12 -9.87
CA SER A 771 21.46 48.33 -9.21
C SER A 771 20.59 49.46 -9.77
N ARG A 772 19.39 49.10 -10.24
CA ARG A 772 18.19 49.95 -10.28
C ARG A 772 17.08 49.19 -9.55
N LYS A 773 16.47 49.79 -8.52
CA LYS A 773 15.29 49.28 -7.80
C LYS A 773 14.22 48.81 -8.80
N ALA A 774 13.95 47.50 -8.82
CA ALA A 774 12.82 46.91 -9.52
C ALA A 774 11.53 47.09 -8.68
N PRO A 775 10.35 47.20 -9.30
CA PRO A 775 9.08 47.17 -8.56
C PRO A 775 8.87 45.79 -7.92
N ALA A 776 8.23 45.76 -6.75
CA ALA A 776 7.95 44.55 -5.97
C ALA A 776 7.31 43.44 -6.83
N SER A 777 7.76 42.20 -6.65
CA SER A 777 7.20 41.04 -7.33
C SER A 777 5.74 40.83 -6.91
N GLU A 778 4.86 40.47 -7.86
CA GLU A 778 3.45 40.13 -7.59
C GLU A 778 3.33 39.02 -6.52
N THR A 779 4.32 38.12 -6.46
CA THR A 779 4.41 37.06 -5.45
C THR A 779 4.62 37.56 -4.04
N ASP A 780 5.30 38.69 -3.86
CA ASP A 780 5.66 39.22 -2.55
C ASP A 780 4.44 39.92 -1.94
N ALA A 781 3.68 40.63 -2.77
CA ALA A 781 2.40 41.22 -2.37
C ALA A 781 1.36 40.15 -1.98
N GLU A 782 1.25 39.06 -2.75
CA GLU A 782 0.39 37.93 -2.40
C GLU A 782 0.81 37.25 -1.09
N LEU A 783 2.11 37.04 -0.90
CA LEU A 783 2.65 36.39 0.30
C LEU A 783 2.50 37.28 1.54
N ILE A 784 2.77 38.58 1.44
CA ILE A 784 2.54 39.55 2.52
C ILE A 784 1.05 39.60 2.89
N ALA A 785 0.14 39.60 1.91
CA ALA A 785 -1.29 39.58 2.18
C ALA A 785 -1.70 38.30 2.92
N LYS A 786 -1.11 37.16 2.55
CA LYS A 786 -1.37 35.89 3.24
C LYS A 786 -0.80 35.83 4.65
N LEU A 787 0.42 36.32 4.85
CA LEU A 787 1.02 36.38 6.19
C LEU A 787 0.27 37.36 7.10
N LYS A 788 -0.23 38.48 6.55
CA LYS A 788 -1.14 39.37 7.28
C LYS A 788 -2.42 38.67 7.69
N SER A 789 -3.07 37.94 6.75
CA SER A 789 -4.29 37.22 7.08
C SER A 789 -4.06 36.13 8.13
N GLU A 790 -2.93 35.42 8.07
CA GLU A 790 -2.61 34.39 9.06
C GLU A 790 -2.40 35.01 10.44
N ILE A 791 -1.61 36.08 10.54
CA ILE A 791 -1.40 36.81 11.80
C ILE A 791 -2.73 37.36 12.36
N GLU A 792 -3.63 37.84 11.50
CA GLU A 792 -4.96 38.31 11.91
C GLU A 792 -5.82 37.17 12.46
N ILE A 793 -5.89 36.04 11.76
CA ILE A 793 -6.64 34.85 12.20
C ILE A 793 -6.12 34.34 13.55
N GLU A 794 -4.80 34.19 13.68
CA GLU A 794 -4.17 33.70 14.92
C GLU A 794 -4.35 34.67 16.10
N ASN A 795 -4.39 35.98 15.85
CA ASN A 795 -4.69 36.96 16.90
C ASN A 795 -6.18 37.00 17.27
N GLU A 796 -7.08 36.77 16.31
CA GLU A 796 -8.53 36.65 16.59
C GLU A 796 -8.83 35.39 17.42
N LEU A 797 -8.14 34.28 17.14
CA LEU A 797 -8.24 33.05 17.93
C LEU A 797 -7.71 33.25 19.36
N LYS A 798 -6.63 34.03 19.53
CA LYS A 798 -6.08 34.38 20.85
C LYS A 798 -7.03 35.14 21.78
N GLU A 799 -8.04 35.84 21.27
CA GLU A 799 -9.02 36.52 22.13
C GLU A 799 -9.93 35.54 22.90
N GLY A 800 -9.86 34.24 22.60
CA GLY A 800 -10.61 33.16 23.28
C GLY A 800 -9.83 32.28 24.25
N ASP A 801 -8.49 32.27 24.22
CA ASP A 801 -7.68 31.34 25.02
C ASP A 801 -7.22 31.97 26.35
N GLU A 802 -7.91 31.64 27.44
CA GLU A 802 -7.37 31.87 28.78
C GLU A 802 -6.13 30.99 29.00
N VAL A 803 -5.04 31.57 29.54
CA VAL A 803 -3.83 30.78 29.89
C VAL A 803 -4.24 29.55 30.71
N PRO A 804 -3.78 28.33 30.35
CA PRO A 804 -4.17 27.10 31.04
C PRO A 804 -4.02 27.19 32.55
N ILE A 805 -4.96 26.59 33.27
CA ILE A 805 -5.04 26.66 34.74
C ILE A 805 -3.78 26.06 35.37
N SER A 806 -3.27 24.96 34.81
CA SER A 806 -1.99 24.31 35.15
C SER A 806 -0.79 25.26 35.06
N VAL A 807 -0.71 26.06 34.00
CA VAL A 807 0.37 27.03 33.78
C VAL A 807 0.27 28.19 34.76
N LYS A 808 -0.93 28.72 35.01
CA LYS A 808 -1.13 29.77 36.02
C LYS A 808 -0.78 29.26 37.42
N ASP A 809 -1.29 28.10 37.80
CA ASP A 809 -1.07 27.49 39.11
C ASP A 809 0.41 27.15 39.35
N PHE A 810 1.10 26.58 38.35
CA PHE A 810 2.52 26.29 38.45
C PHE A 810 3.40 27.55 38.47
N LEU A 811 3.01 28.63 37.78
CA LEU A 811 3.73 29.90 37.84
C LEU A 811 3.55 30.63 39.18
N GLU A 812 2.37 30.53 39.80
CA GLU A 812 2.05 31.20 41.06
C GLU A 812 2.50 30.40 42.29
N ASN A 813 2.33 29.08 42.27
CA ASN A 813 2.57 28.18 43.41
C ASN A 813 3.76 27.23 43.21
N GLY A 814 4.34 27.16 42.01
CA GLY A 814 5.44 26.25 41.69
C GLY A 814 6.78 26.69 42.30
N PRO A 815 7.68 25.73 42.62
CA PRO A 815 8.92 26.04 43.30
C PRO A 815 10.10 26.38 42.36
N PHE A 816 9.85 26.53 41.07
CA PHE A 816 10.88 26.75 40.04
C PHE A 816 10.81 28.16 39.45
N GLU A 817 11.97 28.75 39.18
CA GLU A 817 12.11 30.00 38.42
C GLU A 817 12.26 29.67 36.93
N ILE A 818 11.43 30.29 36.09
CA ILE A 818 11.36 30.02 34.65
C ILE A 818 12.23 31.01 33.88
N THR A 819 13.14 30.49 33.07
CA THR A 819 13.93 31.26 32.09
C THR A 819 13.48 30.91 30.68
N ASP A 820 12.69 31.80 30.08
CA ASP A 820 12.19 31.68 28.72
C ASP A 820 12.74 32.83 27.87
N VAL A 821 13.61 32.51 26.89
CA VAL A 821 14.20 33.49 25.98
C VAL A 821 13.47 33.44 24.65
N PRO A 822 12.82 34.55 24.22
CA PRO A 822 12.13 34.57 22.95
C PRO A 822 13.06 34.19 21.79
N GLY A 823 12.63 33.28 20.92
CA GLY A 823 13.32 32.84 19.71
C GLY A 823 14.28 31.68 19.92
N GLN A 824 14.33 31.15 21.15
CA GLN A 824 14.96 29.88 21.47
C GLN A 824 13.86 28.87 21.82
N GLU A 825 14.02 27.64 21.34
CA GLU A 825 13.06 26.55 21.56
C GLU A 825 13.12 26.01 22.99
N ASP A 826 14.32 25.99 23.59
CA ASP A 826 14.54 25.52 24.97
C ASP A 826 13.85 26.41 26.01
N VAL A 827 13.22 25.79 27.01
CA VAL A 827 12.75 26.42 28.25
C VAL A 827 13.50 25.80 29.41
N VAL A 828 13.97 26.65 30.34
CA VAL A 828 14.77 26.21 31.49
C VAL A 828 14.10 26.62 32.78
N LEU A 829 13.85 25.65 33.65
CA LEU A 829 13.40 25.85 35.02
C LEU A 829 14.57 25.65 35.98
N THR A 830 14.76 26.56 36.94
CA THR A 830 15.82 26.47 37.95
C THR A 830 15.28 26.53 39.36
N ARG A 831 15.77 25.66 40.23
CA ARG A 831 15.42 25.62 41.66
C ARG A 831 16.64 25.30 42.50
N LYS A 832 16.73 25.86 43.71
CA LYS A 832 17.66 25.42 44.74
C LYS A 832 16.93 24.61 45.81
N PHE A 833 17.45 23.43 46.13
CA PHE A 833 16.89 22.53 47.13
C PHE A 833 18.01 22.06 48.07
N GLY A 834 18.12 22.67 49.25
CA GLY A 834 19.24 22.40 50.16
C GLY A 834 20.60 22.82 49.57
N ASP A 835 21.53 21.88 49.45
CA ASP A 835 22.85 22.02 48.81
C ASP A 835 22.85 21.66 47.31
N GLU A 836 21.67 21.38 46.75
CA GLU A 836 21.47 20.93 45.38
C GLU A 836 20.92 22.06 44.49
N THR A 837 21.44 22.17 43.27
CA THR A 837 20.87 23.02 42.21
C THR A 837 20.20 22.13 41.18
N ILE A 838 18.90 22.31 41.00
CA ILE A 838 18.06 21.53 40.10
C ILE A 838 17.76 22.39 38.88
N LYS A 839 17.98 21.84 37.69
CA LYS A 839 17.69 22.46 36.41
C LYS A 839 16.87 21.51 35.56
N VAL A 840 15.65 21.91 35.20
CA VAL A 840 14.79 21.15 34.29
C VAL A 840 14.78 21.85 32.94
N THR A 841 15.00 21.11 31.85
CA THR A 841 15.01 21.63 30.49
C THR A 841 14.07 20.82 29.61
N PHE A 842 13.21 21.50 28.86
CA PHE A 842 12.32 20.91 27.86
C PHE A 842 12.26 21.84 26.63
N SER A 843 11.85 21.33 25.47
CA SER A 843 11.90 22.05 24.20
C SER A 843 10.62 21.90 23.39
N ILE A 844 10.22 22.97 22.69
CA ILE A 844 9.07 22.93 21.77
C ILE A 844 9.31 22.05 20.53
N ALA A 845 10.55 21.63 20.27
CA ALA A 845 10.88 20.75 19.15
C ALA A 845 10.24 19.35 19.26
N ASP A 846 9.83 18.94 20.47
CA ASP A 846 9.18 17.65 20.68
C ASP A 846 7.80 17.59 20.03
N LEU A 847 7.08 18.71 19.93
CA LEU A 847 5.80 18.82 19.22
C LEU A 847 5.94 18.54 17.70
N ASN A 848 7.09 18.91 17.11
CA ASN A 848 7.37 18.73 15.68
C ASN A 848 7.86 17.32 15.31
N ASN A 849 8.25 16.50 16.31
CA ASN A 849 8.75 15.15 16.11
C ASN A 849 7.69 14.06 16.34
N ILE A 850 6.43 14.44 16.60
CA ILE A 850 5.30 13.52 16.65
C ILE A 850 5.10 12.95 15.25
N ASP A 851 5.45 11.68 15.05
CA ASP A 851 5.20 10.95 13.82
C ASP A 851 3.67 10.83 13.64
N PRO A 852 3.05 11.48 12.64
CA PRO A 852 1.59 11.40 12.42
C PRO A 852 1.11 9.97 12.14
N GLU A 853 2.04 9.05 11.92
CA GLU A 853 1.81 7.64 11.63
C GLU A 853 1.84 6.75 12.89
N ALA A 854 2.25 7.26 14.06
CA ALA A 854 2.30 6.49 15.31
C ALA A 854 0.91 6.29 15.96
N ASP A 855 0.02 7.29 15.91
CA ASP A 855 -1.34 7.19 16.48
C ASP A 855 -2.29 6.27 15.69
N TYR A 856 -1.86 5.78 14.52
CA TYR A 856 -2.57 4.76 13.76
C TYR A 856 -2.06 3.34 13.99
N ALA A 857 -1.09 3.16 14.89
CA ALA A 857 -0.60 1.86 15.34
C ALA A 857 -0.82 1.71 16.86
N ASP A 858 -1.55 0.66 17.25
CA ASP A 858 -1.56 0.07 18.60
C ASP A 858 -2.46 0.61 19.73
N ARG A 859 -3.70 1.06 19.47
CA ARG A 859 -4.73 1.24 20.54
C ARG A 859 -5.73 0.09 20.75
N ALA A 860 -5.41 -1.13 20.32
CA ALA A 860 -6.33 -2.27 20.48
C ALA A 860 -5.71 -3.50 21.17
N MET A 861 -4.57 -3.33 21.84
CA MET A 861 -3.79 -4.46 22.39
C MET A 861 -3.38 -4.28 23.86
N GLU A 862 -3.91 -3.29 24.57
CA GLU A 862 -3.45 -2.97 25.93
C GLU A 862 -4.46 -3.26 27.05
N ASP A 863 -5.36 -4.23 26.84
CA ASP A 863 -6.10 -4.84 27.94
C ASP A 863 -5.92 -6.36 27.93
N GLU A 864 -5.51 -6.86 29.10
CA GLU A 864 -5.39 -8.27 29.52
C GLU A 864 -4.05 -8.98 29.20
N ASP A 865 -3.04 -8.77 30.06
CA ASP A 865 -2.25 -9.86 30.67
C ASP A 865 -1.27 -9.31 31.73
N TYR A 866 -1.66 -9.34 33.00
CA TYR A 866 -0.71 -9.51 34.12
C TYR A 866 -1.33 -10.45 35.16
N ASP A 867 -1.12 -11.75 34.97
CA ASP A 867 -1.30 -12.75 36.01
C ASP A 867 -0.18 -12.62 37.05
N SER A 868 -0.57 -12.45 38.33
CA SER A 868 0.31 -12.60 39.48
C SER A 868 -0.12 -13.82 40.31
N GLU A 869 0.54 -14.97 40.12
CA GLU A 869 0.58 -16.02 41.13
C GLU A 869 1.93 -15.99 41.85
N ASN A 870 1.95 -15.52 43.11
CA ASN A 870 2.50 -16.28 44.25
C ASN A 870 2.50 -15.49 45.58
N ILE A 871 1.69 -15.98 46.55
CA ILE A 871 2.09 -16.45 47.90
C ILE A 871 1.00 -16.19 48.96
N ASN A 872 0.55 -17.32 49.51
CA ASN A 872 -0.04 -17.51 50.84
C ASN A 872 0.53 -16.57 51.92
N GLN A 873 -0.33 -15.76 52.53
CA GLN A 873 -0.38 -15.61 53.99
C GLN A 873 -1.75 -15.03 54.40
N GLY A 874 -2.47 -15.78 55.23
CA GLY A 874 -3.83 -15.45 55.63
C GLY A 874 -3.91 -14.43 56.77
N SER A 875 -4.98 -13.66 56.79
CA SER A 875 -5.77 -13.41 58.00
C SER A 875 -7.16 -12.85 57.64
N LYS A 876 -8.10 -13.11 58.54
CA LYS A 876 -9.55 -13.07 58.41
C LYS A 876 -10.17 -11.66 58.52
N ASN A 877 -11.38 -11.57 57.93
CA ASN A 877 -12.63 -10.97 58.44
C ASN A 877 -13.13 -9.60 57.91
N PHE A 878 -14.30 -9.70 57.24
CA PHE A 878 -15.52 -8.87 57.35
C PHE A 878 -15.48 -7.53 56.57
N LYS A 879 -16.37 -7.21 55.62
CA LYS A 879 -17.85 -7.26 55.60
C LYS A 879 -18.37 -7.07 54.17
N GLN A 880 -19.54 -7.65 53.86
CA GLN A 880 -20.21 -7.56 52.55
C GLN A 880 -21.42 -6.60 52.63
N ALA A 881 -21.70 -5.96 51.48
CA ALA A 881 -22.91 -5.25 51.02
C ALA A 881 -23.01 -3.73 51.30
N PRO A 882 -23.82 -2.95 50.52
CA PRO A 882 -24.50 -3.26 49.25
C PRO A 882 -24.20 -2.26 48.11
N GLU A 883 -24.61 -2.64 46.90
CA GLU A 883 -24.84 -1.77 45.75
C GLU A 883 -25.85 -0.67 46.09
N ASP A 884 -25.52 0.61 45.83
CA ASP A 884 -26.51 1.61 45.44
C ASP A 884 -25.83 2.83 44.78
N SER A 885 -26.36 3.15 43.60
CA SER A 885 -26.37 4.41 42.86
C SER A 885 -25.45 5.57 43.33
N VAL A 886 -24.46 5.90 42.49
CA VAL A 886 -23.96 7.27 42.35
C VAL A 886 -24.01 7.62 40.86
N GLU A 887 -24.86 8.59 40.54
CA GLU A 887 -24.86 9.32 39.27
C GLU A 887 -23.47 9.97 39.11
N GLY A 888 -22.69 9.47 38.16
CA GLY A 888 -21.39 10.02 37.78
C GLY A 888 -21.56 10.92 36.57
N GLU A 889 -21.29 12.21 36.78
CA GLU A 889 -21.22 13.28 35.80
C GLU A 889 -20.38 12.89 34.58
N GLU A 890 -20.82 13.29 33.39
CA GLU A 890 -20.07 13.18 32.14
C GLU A 890 -18.71 13.88 32.33
N ALA A 891 -17.64 13.09 32.49
CA ALA A 891 -16.28 13.60 32.39
C ALA A 891 -16.07 14.04 30.94
N GLU A 892 -16.00 15.35 30.71
CA GLU A 892 -15.53 15.94 29.46
C GLU A 892 -14.18 15.29 29.11
N ASP A 893 -14.07 14.77 27.89
CA ASP A 893 -12.84 14.19 27.34
C ASP A 893 -11.68 15.20 27.52
N ALA A 894 -10.81 14.97 28.51
CA ALA A 894 -9.59 15.75 28.64
C ALA A 894 -8.72 15.47 27.40
N PRO A 895 -8.17 16.50 26.73
CA PRO A 895 -7.31 16.31 25.57
C PRO A 895 -6.09 15.46 25.98
N GLU A 896 -5.82 14.39 25.22
CA GLU A 896 -4.64 13.55 25.42
C GLU A 896 -3.36 14.41 25.31
N SER A 897 -2.53 14.37 26.34
CA SER A 897 -1.29 15.15 26.39
C SER A 897 -0.20 14.47 25.55
N PHE A 898 0.54 15.23 24.75
CA PHE A 898 1.64 14.67 23.97
C PHE A 898 2.86 14.38 24.86
N PRO A 899 3.65 13.32 24.58
CA PRO A 899 4.85 13.02 25.34
C PRO A 899 5.91 14.10 25.13
N ALA A 900 6.21 14.88 26.16
CA ALA A 900 7.24 15.91 26.15
C ALA A 900 8.52 15.41 26.82
N ARG A 901 9.69 15.51 26.17
CA ARG A 901 10.95 15.08 26.78
C ARG A 901 11.44 16.14 27.75
N VAL A 902 11.78 15.69 28.94
CA VAL A 902 12.22 16.51 30.05
C VAL A 902 13.58 16.00 30.53
N ASN A 903 14.60 16.85 30.42
CA ASN A 903 15.92 16.57 30.98
C ASN A 903 16.11 17.31 32.31
N ILE A 904 16.32 16.54 33.37
CA ILE A 904 16.46 17.04 34.75
C ILE A 904 17.91 16.86 35.17
N VAL A 905 18.57 17.96 35.53
CA VAL A 905 19.95 17.94 36.05
C VAL A 905 19.95 18.37 37.51
N ILE A 906 20.47 17.53 38.38
CA ILE A 906 20.62 17.77 39.82
C ILE A 906 22.11 17.84 40.13
N GLU A 907 22.60 19.04 40.40
CA GLU A 907 24.00 19.31 40.69
C GLU A 907 24.22 19.49 42.19
N LYS A 908 25.25 18.81 42.73
CA LYS A 908 25.68 18.96 44.12
C LYS A 908 27.06 19.60 44.17
N ALA A 909 27.22 20.63 45.00
CA ALA A 909 28.49 21.32 45.16
C ALA A 909 29.62 20.34 45.51
N GLY A 910 30.56 20.13 44.58
CA GLY A 910 31.72 19.26 44.75
C GLY A 910 31.47 17.75 44.67
N LYS A 911 30.25 17.30 44.34
CA LYS A 911 29.87 15.86 44.28
C LYS A 911 29.31 15.43 42.92
N GLY A 912 29.58 16.19 41.85
CA GLY A 912 29.11 15.88 40.50
C GLY A 912 27.66 16.29 40.22
N ALA A 913 27.11 15.79 39.11
CA ALA A 913 25.74 16.05 38.68
C ALA A 913 25.04 14.76 38.22
N LEU A 914 23.77 14.63 38.59
CA LEU A 914 22.86 13.58 38.12
C LEU A 914 22.01 14.15 36.99
N SER A 915 22.04 13.54 35.81
CA SER A 915 21.18 13.88 34.67
C SER A 915 20.13 12.77 34.51
N VAL A 916 18.86 13.13 34.56
CA VAL A 916 17.74 12.21 34.41
C VAL A 916 17.01 12.59 33.13
N GLU A 917 17.00 11.66 32.19
CA GLU A 917 16.19 11.76 30.97
C GLU A 917 14.83 11.14 31.25
N SER A 918 13.77 11.91 31.01
CA SER A 918 12.41 11.52 31.32
C SER A 918 11.43 12.06 30.27
N VAL A 919 10.22 11.51 30.27
CA VAL A 919 9.10 11.96 29.45
C VAL A 919 7.95 12.36 30.37
N ALA A 920 7.42 13.55 30.15
CA ALA A 920 6.18 14.01 30.76
C ALA A 920 5.01 13.64 29.84
N GLN A 921 4.13 12.76 30.31
CA GLN A 921 2.93 12.34 29.59
C GLN A 921 1.84 11.93 30.59
N ASP A 922 0.60 12.31 30.32
CA ASP A 922 -0.61 11.93 31.06
C ASP A 922 -0.53 12.22 32.57
N GLY A 923 0.11 13.34 32.92
CA GLY A 923 0.29 13.76 34.32
C GLY A 923 1.35 12.96 35.09
N MET A 924 2.15 12.15 34.42
CA MET A 924 3.25 11.38 35.02
C MET A 924 4.60 11.75 34.41
N ILE A 925 5.67 11.64 35.20
CA ILE A 925 7.06 11.72 34.74
C ILE A 925 7.59 10.29 34.66
N VAL A 926 7.80 9.79 33.45
CA VAL A 926 8.38 8.47 33.18
C VAL A 926 9.89 8.62 33.01
N VAL A 927 10.68 7.92 33.81
CA VAL A 927 12.15 7.99 33.75
C VAL A 927 12.69 6.97 32.74
N ASP A 928 13.38 7.45 31.70
CA ASP A 928 14.00 6.58 30.69
C ASP A 928 15.41 6.16 31.11
N ASN A 929 16.24 7.15 31.48
CA ASN A 929 17.64 6.93 31.81
C ASN A 929 18.10 7.85 32.94
N VAL A 930 19.04 7.34 33.75
CA VAL A 930 19.67 8.08 34.84
C VAL A 930 21.19 8.01 34.66
N TYR A 931 21.82 9.18 34.55
CA TYR A 931 23.24 9.34 34.29
C TYR A 931 23.92 10.09 35.42
N TYR A 932 25.06 9.57 35.89
CA TYR A 932 25.90 10.28 36.86
C TYR A 932 27.19 10.78 36.22
N TYR A 933 27.45 12.08 36.35
CA TYR A 933 28.66 12.74 35.88
C TYR A 933 29.50 13.24 37.05
N THR A 934 30.79 12.92 37.05
CA THR A 934 31.74 13.41 38.05
C THR A 934 32.05 14.90 37.88
N ASP A 935 32.15 15.38 36.63
CA ASP A 935 32.21 16.81 36.30
C ASP A 935 30.80 17.32 35.91
N PRO A 936 30.21 18.27 36.67
CA PRO A 936 28.91 18.87 36.33
C PRO A 936 28.84 19.45 34.91
N ALA A 937 29.97 19.87 34.33
CA ALA A 937 29.99 20.48 33.01
C ALA A 937 29.57 19.52 31.88
N HIS A 938 29.66 18.20 32.07
CA HIS A 938 29.18 17.22 31.08
C HIS A 938 27.65 17.11 31.07
N ALA A 939 26.97 17.34 32.20
CA ALA A 939 25.51 17.32 32.26
C ALA A 939 24.89 18.48 31.46
N TYR A 940 25.61 19.61 31.34
CA TYR A 940 25.16 20.81 30.60
C TYR A 940 25.80 20.96 29.21
N ALA A 941 26.38 19.90 28.65
CA ALA A 941 27.10 19.97 27.38
C ALA A 941 26.19 20.39 26.21
N LYS A 942 26.41 21.62 25.68
CA LYS A 942 25.76 22.12 24.45
C LYS A 942 26.71 22.19 23.24
N THR A 943 28.03 22.07 23.44
CA THR A 943 29.03 22.12 22.36
C THR A 943 29.35 20.72 21.84
N ALA A 944 29.62 20.61 20.53
CA ALA A 944 29.89 19.31 19.88
C ALA A 944 31.07 18.54 20.52
N GLU A 945 32.09 19.25 21.01
CA GLU A 945 33.24 18.65 21.69
C GLU A 945 32.85 18.05 23.05
N LYS A 946 32.10 18.78 23.89
CA LYS A 946 31.66 18.28 25.20
C LYS A 946 30.60 17.18 25.11
N VAL A 947 29.76 17.20 24.08
CA VAL A 947 28.79 16.12 23.81
C VAL A 947 29.52 14.82 23.47
N ARG A 948 30.58 14.89 22.66
CA ARG A 948 31.40 13.73 22.32
C ARG A 948 32.17 13.19 23.54
N GLU A 949 32.75 14.07 24.36
CA GLU A 949 33.38 13.67 25.62
C GLU A 949 32.39 12.99 26.58
N ARG A 950 31.12 13.42 26.56
CA ARG A 950 30.03 12.81 27.34
C ARG A 950 29.69 11.39 26.85
N GLU A 951 29.72 11.15 25.54
CA GLU A 951 29.45 9.83 24.94
C GLU A 951 30.54 8.79 25.24
N ASP A 952 31.78 9.23 25.44
CA ASP A 952 32.92 8.35 25.77
C ASP A 952 32.91 7.88 27.24
N LEU A 953 32.01 8.41 28.08
CA LEU A 953 31.90 8.08 29.50
C LEU A 953 30.83 7.01 29.76
N TYR A 954 31.12 6.06 30.66
CA TYR A 954 30.12 5.14 31.18
C TYR A 954 29.28 5.83 32.25
N VAL A 955 27.99 5.98 32.00
CA VAL A 955 27.10 6.87 32.77
C VAL A 955 26.01 6.14 33.55
N GLY A 956 25.74 4.88 33.23
CA GLY A 956 24.74 4.05 33.92
C GLY A 956 24.11 2.99 32.99
N PRO A 957 23.47 1.96 33.56
CA PRO A 957 22.60 1.06 32.79
C PRO A 957 21.26 1.73 32.45
N PRO A 958 20.49 1.20 31.49
CA PRO A 958 19.10 1.61 31.26
C PRO A 958 18.26 1.50 32.54
N PHE A 959 17.37 2.47 32.81
CA PHE A 959 16.63 2.57 34.07
C PHE A 959 15.80 1.31 34.35
N GLY A 960 15.11 0.77 33.34
CA GLY A 960 14.29 -0.44 33.49
C GLY A 960 15.06 -1.74 33.81
N ASN A 961 16.41 -1.73 33.74
CA ASN A 961 17.23 -2.86 34.19
C ASN A 961 17.65 -2.76 35.66
N LEU A 962 17.32 -1.66 36.35
CA LEU A 962 17.55 -1.52 37.78
C LEU A 962 16.54 -2.35 38.57
N ASP A 963 16.89 -2.67 39.82
CA ASP A 963 15.97 -3.31 40.76
C ASP A 963 14.72 -2.44 41.01
N GLU A 964 13.54 -3.05 41.09
CA GLU A 964 12.25 -2.34 41.19
C GLU A 964 12.18 -1.42 42.42
N ASP A 965 12.70 -1.87 43.58
CA ASP A 965 12.73 -1.04 44.79
C ASP A 965 13.63 0.20 44.60
N LEU A 966 14.72 0.07 43.84
CA LEU A 966 15.61 1.18 43.52
C LEU A 966 14.95 2.19 42.56
N GLN A 967 14.15 1.71 41.60
CA GLN A 967 13.39 2.56 40.68
C GLN A 967 12.37 3.41 41.46
N VAL A 968 11.57 2.78 42.33
CA VAL A 968 10.58 3.47 43.18
C VAL A 968 11.24 4.50 44.10
N LEU A 969 12.40 4.17 44.68
CA LEU A 969 13.14 5.12 45.52
C LEU A 969 13.71 6.30 44.74
N LEU A 970 14.13 6.10 43.49
CA LEU A 970 14.59 7.17 42.60
C LEU A 970 13.43 8.08 42.17
N GLU A 971 12.27 7.53 41.84
CA GLU A 971 11.07 8.32 41.53
C GLU A 971 10.64 9.16 42.73
N LYS A 972 10.59 8.57 43.93
CA LYS A 972 10.32 9.29 45.17
C LYS A 972 11.35 10.39 45.46
N PHE A 973 12.63 10.13 45.15
CA PHE A 973 13.70 11.13 45.26
C PHE A 973 13.48 12.33 44.34
N LEU A 974 12.93 12.13 43.13
CA LEU A 974 12.59 13.20 42.19
C LEU A 974 11.33 13.95 42.65
N ASP A 975 10.32 13.25 43.17
CA ASP A 975 9.07 13.83 43.67
C ASP A 975 9.32 14.83 44.82
N GLU A 976 10.17 14.47 45.80
CA GLU A 976 10.58 15.36 46.90
C GLU A 976 11.25 16.67 46.42
N ARG A 977 11.81 16.65 45.20
CA ARG A 977 12.50 17.77 44.55
C ARG A 977 11.59 18.61 43.65
N GLY A 978 10.29 18.30 43.63
CA GLY A 978 9.26 18.99 42.86
C GLY A 978 9.15 18.52 41.41
N ILE A 979 9.72 17.35 41.08
CA ILE A 979 9.48 16.67 39.80
C ILE A 979 8.31 15.72 40.04
N ASN A 980 7.12 16.27 39.93
CA ASN A 980 5.88 15.61 40.34
C ASN A 980 4.80 15.78 39.27
N THR A 981 3.59 15.30 39.55
CA THR A 981 2.43 15.42 38.65
C THR A 981 2.15 16.87 38.20
N ALA A 982 2.38 17.87 39.06
CA ALA A 982 2.18 19.27 38.68
C ALA A 982 3.17 19.72 37.59
N LEU A 983 4.43 19.27 37.66
CA LEU A 983 5.41 19.50 36.58
C LEU A 983 5.03 18.75 35.30
N ALA A 984 4.54 17.51 35.42
CA ALA A 984 4.14 16.69 34.29
C ALA A 984 2.95 17.29 33.50
N LEU A 985 2.01 17.94 34.19
CA LEU A 985 0.90 18.68 33.55
C LEU A 985 1.35 20.05 33.01
N PHE A 986 2.25 20.73 33.72
CA PHE A 986 2.75 22.04 33.30
C PHE A 986 3.53 22.01 31.97
N VAL A 987 4.38 21.00 31.76
CA VAL A 987 5.32 20.99 30.64
C VAL A 987 4.63 20.98 29.26
N PRO A 988 3.69 20.06 28.96
CA PRO A 988 2.98 20.05 27.68
C PRO A 988 2.20 21.36 27.44
N ASP A 989 1.44 21.82 28.45
CA ASP A 989 0.63 23.04 28.35
C ASP A 989 1.48 24.30 28.13
N TYR A 990 2.68 24.36 28.73
CA TYR A 990 3.61 25.46 28.52
C TYR A 990 4.26 25.41 27.13
N ILE A 991 4.54 24.21 26.60
CA ILE A 991 5.07 24.03 25.25
C ILE A 991 4.07 24.55 24.22
N ASP A 992 2.79 24.18 24.31
CA ASP A 992 1.74 24.65 23.40
C ASP A 992 1.60 26.18 23.44
N MET A 993 1.58 26.75 24.64
CA MET A 993 1.52 28.20 24.81
C MET A 993 2.76 28.91 24.19
N LYS A 994 3.95 28.32 24.34
CA LYS A 994 5.20 28.90 23.82
C LYS A 994 5.30 28.74 22.31
N GLU A 995 4.93 27.59 21.75
CA GLU A 995 4.92 27.34 20.31
C GLU A 995 4.06 28.39 19.60
N GLN A 996 2.85 28.65 20.09
CA GLN A 996 1.95 29.62 19.48
C GLN A 996 2.52 31.05 19.53
N LYS A 997 3.29 31.40 20.57
CA LYS A 997 4.00 32.69 20.65
C LYS A 997 5.15 32.78 19.65
N GLU A 998 5.95 31.72 19.51
CA GLU A 998 7.07 31.67 18.57
C GLU A 998 6.60 31.58 17.13
N TYR A 999 5.48 30.90 16.85
CA TYR A 999 4.85 30.83 15.53
C TYR A 999 4.43 32.22 15.04
N LEU A 1000 3.71 32.97 15.88
CA LEU A 1000 3.33 34.36 15.56
C LEU A 1000 4.55 35.26 15.37
N ARG A 1001 5.59 35.07 16.19
CA ARG A 1001 6.84 35.81 16.04
C ARG A 1001 7.53 35.46 14.71
N TRP A 1002 7.55 34.19 14.33
CA TRP A 1002 8.09 33.72 13.07
C TRP A 1002 7.32 34.29 11.88
N LEU A 1003 5.99 34.28 11.92
CA LEU A 1003 5.13 34.92 10.90
C LEU A 1003 5.43 36.41 10.77
N SER A 1004 5.56 37.11 11.89
CA SER A 1004 5.90 38.54 11.92
C SER A 1004 7.30 38.83 11.35
N ASN A 1005 8.30 38.02 11.72
CA ASN A 1005 9.66 38.15 11.22
C ASN A 1005 9.72 37.86 9.70
N MET A 1006 9.02 36.82 9.25
CA MET A 1006 8.97 36.45 7.83
C MET A 1006 8.24 37.51 7.00
N LYS A 1007 7.14 38.06 7.51
CA LYS A 1007 6.46 39.22 6.90
C LYS A 1007 7.40 40.41 6.80
N THR A 1008 8.09 40.77 7.88
CA THR A 1008 9.02 41.91 7.92
C THR A 1008 10.18 41.71 6.95
N PHE A 1009 10.69 40.48 6.81
CA PHE A 1009 11.75 40.13 5.87
C PHE A 1009 11.30 40.27 4.41
N ILE A 1010 10.07 39.89 4.08
CA ILE A 1010 9.53 39.99 2.72
C ILE A 1010 9.07 41.43 2.40
N GLU A 1011 8.70 42.21 3.42
CA GLU A 1011 8.36 43.64 3.28
C GLU A 1011 9.60 44.55 3.10
N ALA A 1012 10.79 44.11 3.55
CA ALA A 1012 12.06 44.86 3.47
C ALA A 1012 12.71 44.82 2.08
#